data_AF-A0A7V8EUU3-F1
#
_entry.id   AF-A0A7V8EUU3-F1
#
_cell.length_a   1.000
_cell.length_b   1.000
_cell.length_c   1.000
_cell.angle_alpha   90.00
_cell.angle_beta   90.00
_cell.angle_gamma   90.00
#
_symmetry.space_group_name_H-M   'P 1'
#
loop_
_entity.id
_entity.type
_entity.pdbx_description
1 polymer ?
#
loop_
_entity_poly.entity_id
_entity_poly.type
_entity_poly.pdbx_seq_one_letter_code
_entity_poly.pdbx_strand_id
1 'polypeptide(L)'
;MQNFDSSRFPEAGVGLEYHLPHGAGAGGLDPTIERILGEGLPYFDYLEFQPTHCILQPRLKELGGRVPVLLHSSSLSLGSVGIEMDREFLHMTRRLCDRTSSPWLAEHISWSRFQGGDTQHFILPSLAREVADTVVANALELQAFTRTPLVLENAPRLFSMDIGQELSEGGFICSVVERSDSGFLLDLDSAISTARALGYDLRDYLRSLPLQRLIEVHIGDPRRDWDILRQLLQCAPLKAITIEWDIADRAEDPQLSALIKEIKALRSEPLFWQAAPVASAPAPAGGAVDGQSLFELRPGTWLGFAHQSFSLRDRRRGLDLELSTEFLPLVRHFLCPRTLDSALLLPGALQGESLAVLQELIELGLLQPGQSRGLAEPEDASDIWAHWQDALDFYLGTRTQTATPYISVAQMEEQLAGKALQQRQPSAFKDYFSHPFLALDNPLLASAPALGQQSLLDVLSDRETCRTFDGSPLSARQLSLLLYYTWGATQMRRNPMGDFFLKKTSASGGSLHAIEVYPILLNVQGFEAGLYHYSVRRHGLELLSREDPRAWIGAACGEQDWISKAAVVFLSTARLERLAWKYPGSRALRVALMDCGHLSQSFALVATALGLKSCTTAALRDETFETRLGLDYLREPVFLLNGAGG
;
A
#
# COMPACT_ATOMS: atom_id res chain seq x y z
N MET A 1 -5.27 15.86 35.56
CA MET A 1 -5.69 15.53 34.18
C MET A 1 -5.47 16.79 33.35
N GLN A 2 -4.74 16.71 32.24
CA GLN A 2 -4.75 17.80 31.25
C GLN A 2 -6.18 17.91 30.72
N ASN A 3 -6.73 19.13 30.66
CA ASN A 3 -8.00 19.35 29.99
C ASN A 3 -7.81 18.99 28.51
N PHE A 4 -8.65 18.09 28.00
CA PHE A 4 -8.68 17.75 26.58
C PHE A 4 -9.01 19.02 25.78
N ASP A 5 -8.14 19.37 24.85
CA ASP A 5 -8.35 20.53 23.99
C ASP A 5 -9.17 20.15 22.77
N SER A 6 -10.50 20.26 22.90
CA SER A 6 -11.42 20.00 21.78
C SER A 6 -11.32 21.06 20.67
N SER A 7 -10.64 22.20 20.88
CA SER A 7 -10.51 23.25 19.86
C SER A 7 -9.61 22.84 18.69
N ARG A 8 -8.80 21.79 18.86
CA ARG A 8 -8.02 21.19 17.77
C ARG A 8 -8.88 20.47 16.71
N PHE A 9 -10.15 20.20 17.02
CA PHE A 9 -11.12 19.61 16.09
C PHE A 9 -12.08 20.71 15.61
N PRO A 10 -12.03 21.07 14.32
CA PRO A 10 -12.93 22.09 13.79
C PRO A 10 -14.36 21.53 13.63
N GLU A 11 -15.34 22.41 13.50
CA GLU A 11 -16.74 22.00 13.31
C GLU A 11 -16.98 21.40 11.92
N ALA A 12 -17.48 20.16 11.84
CA ALA A 12 -17.78 19.50 10.57
C ALA A 12 -19.27 19.54 10.18
N GLY A 13 -20.17 19.54 11.15
CA GLY A 13 -21.61 19.60 10.92
C GLY A 13 -22.25 18.21 10.79
N VAL A 14 -23.12 18.04 9.78
CA VAL A 14 -23.85 16.79 9.54
C VAL A 14 -23.37 16.12 8.25
N GLY A 15 -22.87 14.89 8.35
CA GLY A 15 -22.29 14.16 7.23
C GLY A 15 -23.10 12.97 6.78
N LEU A 16 -22.79 12.53 5.57
CA LEU A 16 -23.27 11.28 5.00
C LEU A 16 -22.15 10.24 5.08
N GLU A 17 -22.44 9.06 5.62
CA GLU A 17 -21.52 7.92 5.45
C GLU A 17 -21.67 7.33 4.05
N TYR A 18 -20.56 7.17 3.34
CA TYR A 18 -20.53 6.46 2.07
C TYR A 18 -20.29 4.97 2.28
N HIS A 19 -21.27 4.16 1.88
CA HIS A 19 -21.13 2.72 1.75
C HIS A 19 -20.90 2.30 0.30
N LEU A 20 -20.11 1.25 0.10
CA LEU A 20 -19.92 0.66 -1.22
C LEU A 20 -21.24 0.05 -1.72
N PRO A 21 -21.65 0.32 -2.97
CA PRO A 21 -22.89 -0.20 -3.51
C PRO A 21 -22.88 -1.73 -3.61
N HIS A 22 -23.98 -2.36 -3.19
CA HIS A 22 -24.18 -3.80 -3.31
C HIS A 22 -24.37 -4.19 -4.79
N GLY A 23 -23.38 -4.86 -5.38
CA GLY A 23 -23.50 -5.44 -6.72
C GLY A 23 -23.28 -4.48 -7.90
N ALA A 24 -22.56 -3.37 -7.71
CA ALA A 24 -22.12 -2.55 -8.85
C ALA A 24 -21.13 -3.34 -9.71
N GLY A 25 -21.63 -3.86 -10.83
CA GLY A 25 -20.84 -4.58 -11.83
C GLY A 25 -19.69 -3.74 -12.40
N ALA A 26 -18.66 -4.45 -12.85
CA ALA A 26 -17.46 -3.91 -13.49
C ALA A 26 -17.76 -2.74 -14.45
N GLY A 27 -17.19 -1.57 -14.18
CA GLY A 27 -17.13 -0.44 -15.10
C GLY A 27 -18.32 0.53 -15.11
N GLY A 28 -19.35 0.33 -14.29
CA GLY A 28 -20.41 1.33 -14.09
C GLY A 28 -19.94 2.50 -13.23
N LEU A 29 -20.28 3.74 -13.61
CA LEU A 29 -20.08 4.90 -12.75
C LEU A 29 -20.92 4.71 -11.48
N ASP A 30 -20.31 4.83 -10.30
CA ASP A 30 -21.04 4.79 -9.03
C ASP A 30 -22.03 5.96 -8.99
N PRO A 31 -23.35 5.72 -8.96
CA PRO A 31 -24.36 6.76 -9.04
C PRO A 31 -24.30 7.74 -7.87
N THR A 32 -23.86 7.28 -6.68
CA THR A 32 -23.64 8.12 -5.51
C THR A 32 -22.46 9.06 -5.75
N ILE A 33 -21.33 8.54 -6.24
CA ILE A 33 -20.16 9.36 -6.55
C ILE A 33 -20.49 10.37 -7.67
N GLU A 34 -21.17 9.94 -8.74
CA GLU A 34 -21.56 10.84 -9.84
C GLU A 34 -22.50 11.94 -9.38
N ARG A 35 -23.47 11.61 -8.53
CA ARG A 35 -24.38 12.60 -7.96
C ARG A 35 -23.63 13.59 -7.10
N ILE A 36 -22.72 13.15 -6.23
CA ILE A 36 -21.91 14.06 -5.41
C ILE A 36 -21.00 14.93 -6.28
N LEU A 37 -20.43 14.38 -7.35
CA LEU A 37 -19.58 15.14 -8.29
C LEU A 37 -20.37 16.17 -9.12
N GLY A 38 -21.65 15.90 -9.42
CA GLY A 38 -22.51 16.75 -10.23
C GLY A 38 -23.33 17.78 -9.43
N GLU A 39 -23.90 17.35 -8.30
CA GLU A 39 -24.84 18.13 -7.47
C GLU A 39 -24.21 18.60 -6.14
N GLY A 40 -23.06 18.05 -5.75
CA GLY A 40 -22.47 18.27 -4.43
C GLY A 40 -23.22 17.52 -3.33
N LEU A 41 -23.19 18.08 -2.11
CA LEU A 41 -23.94 17.57 -0.95
C LEU A 41 -25.07 18.56 -0.61
N PRO A 42 -26.28 18.40 -1.17
CA PRO A 42 -27.35 19.39 -1.00
C PRO A 42 -27.89 19.46 0.44
N TYR A 43 -27.81 18.36 1.19
CA TYR A 43 -28.29 18.28 2.58
C TYR A 43 -27.16 18.14 3.61
N PHE A 44 -26.05 17.51 3.23
CA PHE A 44 -24.94 17.19 4.11
C PHE A 44 -23.80 18.22 3.99
N ASP A 45 -23.04 18.38 5.05
CA ASP A 45 -21.89 19.28 5.13
C ASP A 45 -20.59 18.59 4.69
N TYR A 46 -20.49 17.28 4.87
CA TYR A 46 -19.34 16.47 4.48
C TYR A 46 -19.74 15.05 4.07
N LEU A 47 -18.81 14.36 3.43
CA LEU A 47 -18.89 12.94 3.15
C LEU A 47 -17.87 12.20 4.03
N GLU A 48 -18.30 11.15 4.71
CA GLU A 48 -17.40 10.25 5.42
C GLU A 48 -17.20 8.96 4.62
N PHE A 49 -15.96 8.49 4.50
CA PHE A 49 -15.71 7.20 3.87
C PHE A 49 -14.45 6.53 4.39
N GLN A 50 -14.39 5.22 4.20
CA GLN A 50 -13.24 4.42 4.60
C GLN A 50 -12.09 4.51 3.60
N PRO A 51 -10.82 4.62 4.04
CA PRO A 51 -9.66 4.54 3.15
C PRO A 51 -9.68 3.29 2.25
N THR A 52 -10.26 2.19 2.73
CA THR A 52 -10.47 0.96 1.96
C THR A 52 -11.47 1.10 0.82
N HIS A 53 -12.45 1.99 0.93
CA HIS A 53 -13.37 2.27 -0.17
C HIS A 53 -12.64 2.85 -1.39
N CYS A 54 -11.55 3.61 -1.18
CA CYS A 54 -10.72 4.16 -2.27
C CYS A 54 -9.92 3.11 -3.06
N ILE A 55 -9.81 1.88 -2.54
CA ILE A 55 -9.21 0.73 -3.24
C ILE A 55 -10.21 0.22 -4.29
N LEU A 56 -11.47 0.06 -3.88
CA LEU A 56 -12.52 -0.49 -4.71
C LEU A 56 -13.16 0.57 -5.63
N GLN A 57 -13.14 1.83 -5.20
CA GLN A 57 -13.66 2.99 -5.92
C GLN A 57 -12.59 4.09 -5.97
N PRO A 58 -11.58 4.00 -6.86
CA PRO A 58 -10.50 4.99 -6.95
C PRO A 58 -10.99 6.43 -7.18
N ARG A 59 -12.18 6.60 -7.76
CA ARG A 59 -12.80 7.90 -8.04
C ARG A 59 -13.29 8.63 -6.79
N LEU A 60 -13.43 7.96 -5.63
CA LEU A 60 -13.61 8.66 -4.34
C LEU A 60 -12.49 9.68 -4.08
N LYS A 61 -11.29 9.43 -4.60
CA LYS A 61 -10.16 10.37 -4.50
C LYS A 61 -10.41 11.67 -5.26
N GLU A 62 -11.32 11.72 -6.24
CA GLU A 62 -11.71 12.93 -6.99
C GLU A 62 -12.59 13.87 -6.15
N LEU A 63 -13.22 13.37 -5.08
CA LEU A 63 -14.03 14.18 -4.17
C LEU A 63 -13.18 15.10 -3.30
N GLY A 64 -11.92 14.75 -3.07
CA GLY A 64 -10.95 15.57 -2.35
C GLY A 64 -10.80 16.94 -3.01
N GLY A 65 -11.23 18.00 -2.31
CA GLY A 65 -11.22 19.38 -2.78
C GLY A 65 -12.51 19.86 -3.47
N ARG A 66 -13.47 18.96 -3.72
CA ARG A 66 -14.81 19.32 -4.24
C ARG A 66 -15.86 19.39 -3.13
N VAL A 67 -15.82 18.43 -2.21
CA VAL A 67 -16.66 18.38 -1.03
C VAL A 67 -15.80 18.14 0.21
N PRO A 68 -16.24 18.57 1.39
CA PRO A 68 -15.54 18.26 2.63
C PRO A 68 -15.59 16.76 2.92
N VAL A 69 -14.50 16.20 3.43
CA VAL A 69 -14.37 14.76 3.67
C VAL A 69 -13.85 14.49 5.08
N LEU A 70 -14.49 13.55 5.78
CA LEU A 70 -13.95 12.88 6.96
C LEU A 70 -13.48 11.47 6.57
N LEU A 71 -12.35 11.05 7.13
CA LEU A 71 -11.82 9.70 6.94
C LEU A 71 -12.10 8.87 8.18
N HIS A 72 -12.69 7.70 7.96
CA HIS A 72 -12.99 6.75 9.01
C HIS A 72 -12.50 5.36 8.64
N SER A 73 -11.51 4.85 9.34
CA SER A 73 -10.95 3.53 9.08
C SER A 73 -11.58 2.47 10.00
N SER A 74 -11.75 1.27 9.46
CA SER A 74 -12.22 0.07 10.18
C SER A 74 -11.20 -1.07 10.11
N SER A 75 -10.02 -0.80 9.52
CA SER A 75 -9.13 -1.83 9.01
C SER A 75 -7.74 -1.82 9.64
N LEU A 76 -7.41 -0.93 10.57
CA LEU A 76 -6.08 -0.95 11.21
C LEU A 76 -6.00 -1.92 12.39
N SER A 77 -7.13 -2.26 13.01
CA SER A 77 -7.23 -3.27 14.06
C SER A 77 -6.36 -2.96 15.28
N LEU A 78 -6.58 -1.79 15.89
CA LEU A 78 -5.70 -1.25 16.93
C LEU A 78 -5.57 -2.15 18.17
N GLY A 79 -6.55 -3.02 18.43
CA GLY A 79 -6.57 -3.98 19.54
C GLY A 79 -5.85 -5.31 19.29
N SER A 80 -5.25 -5.51 18.10
CA SER A 80 -4.58 -6.76 17.75
C SER A 80 -3.18 -6.89 18.38
N VAL A 81 -3.14 -7.47 19.59
CA VAL A 81 -1.89 -7.68 20.35
C VAL A 81 -0.87 -8.51 19.56
N GLY A 82 0.35 -7.97 19.45
CA GLY A 82 1.47 -8.64 18.80
C GLY A 82 1.41 -8.67 17.27
N ILE A 83 0.55 -7.84 16.66
CA ILE A 83 0.41 -7.71 15.21
C ILE A 83 0.65 -6.26 14.82
N GLU A 84 1.63 -6.04 13.95
CA GLU A 84 1.95 -4.71 13.44
C GLU A 84 0.86 -4.24 12.46
N MET A 85 0.60 -2.93 12.45
CA MET A 85 -0.27 -2.31 11.45
C MET A 85 0.36 -2.44 10.05
N ASP A 86 -0.48 -2.73 9.05
CA ASP A 86 -0.06 -2.82 7.65
C ASP A 86 0.55 -1.49 7.18
N ARG A 87 1.86 -1.51 6.89
CA ARG A 87 2.65 -0.35 6.48
C ARG A 87 2.19 0.24 5.15
N GLU A 88 1.76 -0.59 4.20
CA GLU A 88 1.29 -0.11 2.90
C GLU A 88 -0.04 0.60 3.03
N PHE A 89 -0.95 0.01 3.82
CA PHE A 89 -2.21 0.64 4.16
C PHE A 89 -1.99 1.95 4.95
N LEU A 90 -1.07 2.00 5.91
CA LEU A 90 -0.70 3.23 6.62
C LEU A 90 -0.22 4.33 5.66
N HIS A 91 0.65 4.00 4.70
CA HIS A 91 1.10 4.96 3.68
C HIS A 91 -0.05 5.44 2.80
N MET A 92 -0.98 4.55 2.42
CA MET A 92 -2.18 4.93 1.69
C MET A 92 -3.07 5.87 2.50
N THR A 93 -3.36 5.54 3.76
CA THR A 93 -4.15 6.37 4.68
C THR A 93 -3.52 7.74 4.86
N ARG A 94 -2.20 7.82 5.07
CA ARG A 94 -1.48 9.11 5.14
C ARG A 94 -1.67 9.94 3.87
N ARG A 95 -1.53 9.33 2.68
CA ARG A 95 -1.75 10.03 1.39
C ARG A 95 -3.19 10.52 1.26
N LEU A 96 -4.17 9.75 1.75
CA LEU A 96 -5.56 10.15 1.74
C LEU A 96 -5.82 11.31 2.71
N CYS A 97 -5.31 11.26 3.93
CA CYS A 97 -5.38 12.39 4.87
C CYS A 97 -4.83 13.68 4.23
N ASP A 98 -3.67 13.61 3.58
CA ASP A 98 -3.04 14.74 2.91
C ASP A 98 -3.90 15.28 1.73
N ARG A 99 -4.51 14.38 0.97
CA ARG A 99 -5.28 14.74 -0.23
C ARG A 99 -6.68 15.26 0.10
N THR A 100 -7.33 14.72 1.12
CA THR A 100 -8.68 15.14 1.52
C THR A 100 -8.66 16.31 2.50
N SER A 101 -7.50 16.58 3.14
CA SER A 101 -7.39 17.52 4.25
C SER A 101 -8.36 17.20 5.39
N SER A 102 -8.62 15.91 5.62
CA SER A 102 -9.49 15.46 6.71
C SER A 102 -8.97 15.99 8.05
N PRO A 103 -9.79 16.72 8.82
CA PRO A 103 -9.37 17.35 10.06
C PRO A 103 -9.02 16.35 11.17
N TRP A 104 -9.58 15.14 11.11
CA TRP A 104 -9.18 14.00 11.91
C TRP A 104 -9.32 12.70 11.13
N LEU A 105 -8.80 11.62 11.70
CA LEU A 105 -9.01 10.25 11.26
C LEU A 105 -9.78 9.52 12.36
N ALA A 106 -10.94 8.95 12.04
CA ALA A 106 -11.64 8.04 12.94
C ALA A 106 -11.09 6.60 12.77
N GLU A 107 -10.99 5.83 13.85
CA GLU A 107 -10.67 4.40 13.81
C GLU A 107 -11.32 3.66 14.99
N HIS A 108 -11.69 2.40 14.78
CA HIS A 108 -12.33 1.59 15.79
C HIS A 108 -11.33 1.12 16.85
N ILE A 109 -11.76 1.12 18.12
CA ILE A 109 -11.13 0.32 19.17
C ILE A 109 -11.54 -1.13 18.96
N SER A 110 -10.95 -1.78 17.95
CA SER A 110 -11.33 -3.13 17.54
C SER A 110 -10.17 -4.11 17.51
N TRP A 111 -10.51 -5.37 17.73
CA TRP A 111 -9.70 -6.52 17.39
C TRP A 111 -10.33 -7.24 16.22
N SER A 112 -9.56 -7.36 15.14
CA SER A 112 -9.94 -8.06 13.92
C SER A 112 -8.83 -8.94 13.37
N ARG A 113 -7.57 -8.81 13.82
CA ARG A 113 -6.42 -9.60 13.34
C ARG A 113 -5.83 -10.48 14.44
N PHE A 114 -5.38 -11.67 14.07
CA PHE A 114 -4.65 -12.57 14.97
C PHE A 114 -3.52 -13.29 14.22
N GLN A 115 -2.58 -13.91 14.93
CA GLN A 115 -1.51 -14.64 14.26
C GLN A 115 -2.09 -15.81 13.46
N GLY A 116 -2.09 -15.68 12.13
CA GLY A 116 -2.62 -16.68 11.21
C GLY A 116 -3.92 -16.30 10.51
N GLY A 117 -4.51 -15.13 10.77
CA GLY A 117 -5.73 -14.73 10.05
C GLY A 117 -6.36 -13.41 10.50
N ASP A 118 -7.58 -13.21 10.02
CA ASP A 118 -8.45 -12.08 10.33
C ASP A 118 -9.85 -12.63 10.66
N THR A 119 -10.56 -11.99 11.58
CA THR A 119 -11.90 -12.37 12.04
C THR A 119 -13.02 -11.94 11.08
N GLN A 120 -12.70 -11.12 10.06
CA GLN A 120 -13.63 -10.51 9.10
C GLN A 120 -14.65 -9.54 9.71
N HIS A 121 -14.59 -9.32 11.02
CA HIS A 121 -15.49 -8.45 11.76
C HIS A 121 -14.67 -7.60 12.74
N PHE A 122 -15.12 -6.37 13.02
CA PHE A 122 -14.53 -5.54 14.07
C PHE A 122 -15.27 -5.84 15.38
N ILE A 123 -14.59 -6.48 16.32
CA ILE A 123 -15.13 -6.82 17.64
C ILE A 123 -14.36 -6.02 18.69
N LEU A 124 -15.04 -5.57 19.74
CA LEU A 124 -14.33 -4.97 20.87
C LEU A 124 -13.33 -5.99 21.44
N PRO A 125 -12.05 -5.61 21.64
CA PRO A 125 -11.06 -6.55 22.17
C PRO A 125 -11.34 -6.89 23.64
N SER A 126 -10.63 -7.89 24.20
CA SER A 126 -10.73 -8.16 25.65
C SER A 126 -10.38 -6.90 26.45
N LEU A 127 -11.07 -6.67 27.56
CA LEU A 127 -10.97 -5.41 28.32
C LEU A 127 -9.79 -5.41 29.33
N ALA A 128 -8.78 -6.23 29.07
CA ALA A 128 -7.58 -6.35 29.86
C ALA A 128 -6.69 -5.10 29.72
N ARG A 129 -5.93 -4.79 30.77
CA ARG A 129 -5.07 -3.59 30.81
C ARG A 129 -3.97 -3.65 29.74
N GLU A 130 -3.41 -4.83 29.49
CA GLU A 130 -2.36 -5.09 28.52
C GLU A 130 -2.85 -4.86 27.08
N VAL A 131 -4.14 -5.14 26.82
CA VAL A 131 -4.76 -4.82 25.54
C VAL A 131 -4.95 -3.31 25.39
N ALA A 132 -5.38 -2.62 26.45
CA ALA A 132 -5.46 -1.16 26.43
C ALA A 132 -4.08 -0.53 26.14
N ASP A 133 -3.00 -1.10 26.70
CA ASP A 133 -1.62 -0.67 26.41
C ASP A 133 -1.27 -0.82 24.92
N THR A 134 -1.69 -1.92 24.30
CA THR A 134 -1.51 -2.17 22.87
C THR A 134 -2.28 -1.17 22.02
N VAL A 135 -3.57 -0.96 22.31
CA VAL A 135 -4.41 0.00 21.57
C VAL A 135 -3.81 1.40 21.65
N VAL A 136 -3.37 1.82 22.85
CA VAL A 136 -2.73 3.13 23.04
C VAL A 136 -1.45 3.25 22.23
N ALA A 137 -0.59 2.23 22.25
CA ALA A 137 0.65 2.24 21.47
C ALA A 137 0.38 2.35 19.96
N ASN A 138 -0.58 1.58 19.44
CA ASN A 138 -0.97 1.60 18.04
C ASN A 138 -1.63 2.93 17.64
N ALA A 139 -2.47 3.50 18.51
CA ALA A 139 -3.09 4.81 18.29
C ALA A 139 -2.06 5.96 18.25
N LEU A 140 -1.03 5.92 19.11
CA LEU A 140 0.06 6.89 19.10
C LEU A 140 0.93 6.74 17.85
N GLU A 141 1.23 5.50 17.43
CA GLU A 141 1.95 5.24 16.18
C GLU A 141 1.17 5.77 14.97
N LEU A 142 -0.13 5.50 14.91
CA LEU A 142 -1.00 5.96 13.83
C LEU A 142 -1.03 7.49 13.74
N GLN A 143 -1.17 8.19 14.88
CA GLN A 143 -1.12 9.65 14.94
C GLN A 143 0.23 10.19 14.48
N ALA A 144 1.34 9.61 14.95
CA ALA A 144 2.68 10.03 14.56
C ALA A 144 2.94 9.84 13.06
N PHE A 145 2.44 8.74 12.49
CA PHE A 145 2.62 8.40 11.09
C PHE A 145 1.75 9.25 10.15
N THR A 146 0.46 9.37 10.48
CA THR A 146 -0.51 10.11 9.66
C THR A 146 -0.46 11.60 9.89
N ARG A 147 0.14 12.09 10.99
CA ARG A 147 0.14 13.50 11.44
C ARG A 147 -1.25 14.15 11.43
N THR A 148 -2.27 13.34 11.66
CA THR A 148 -3.67 13.75 11.72
C THR A 148 -4.21 13.41 13.11
N PRO A 149 -4.97 14.30 13.77
CA PRO A 149 -5.62 13.99 15.03
C PRO A 149 -6.47 12.72 14.91
N LEU A 150 -6.42 11.86 15.93
CA LEU A 150 -7.21 10.63 15.96
C LEU A 150 -8.48 10.81 16.78
N VAL A 151 -9.57 10.23 16.29
CA VAL A 151 -10.81 10.01 17.01
C VAL A 151 -11.03 8.50 17.10
N LEU A 152 -11.28 7.98 18.29
CA LEU A 152 -11.43 6.54 18.52
C LEU A 152 -12.87 6.17 18.79
N GLU A 153 -13.32 5.09 18.17
CA GLU A 153 -14.72 4.65 18.18
C GLU A 153 -14.94 3.37 19.00
N ASN A 154 -16.11 3.24 19.62
CA ASN A 154 -16.55 2.00 20.26
C ASN A 154 -16.98 0.94 19.23
N ALA A 155 -16.33 -0.22 19.24
CA ALA A 155 -16.82 -1.40 18.52
C ALA A 155 -17.95 -2.10 19.31
N PRO A 156 -18.87 -2.82 18.66
CA PRO A 156 -19.93 -3.55 19.35
C PRO A 156 -19.36 -4.71 20.19
N ARG A 157 -19.94 -4.93 21.37
CA ARG A 157 -19.59 -6.03 22.28
C ARG A 157 -20.79 -6.95 22.46
N LEU A 158 -20.77 -8.07 21.73
CA LEU A 158 -21.91 -9.01 21.68
C LEU A 158 -21.88 -10.06 22.80
N PHE A 159 -20.74 -10.29 23.44
CA PHE A 159 -20.59 -11.24 24.53
C PHE A 159 -19.52 -10.79 25.53
N SER A 160 -19.66 -11.21 26.78
CA SER A 160 -18.64 -11.05 27.82
C SER A 160 -17.84 -12.33 27.96
N MET A 161 -16.52 -12.22 28.11
CA MET A 161 -15.64 -13.35 28.35
C MET A 161 -15.09 -13.25 29.79
N ASP A 162 -15.33 -14.27 30.63
CA ASP A 162 -14.78 -14.30 32.00
C ASP A 162 -13.30 -14.74 31.97
N ILE A 163 -12.41 -13.83 31.55
CA ILE A 163 -10.98 -14.11 31.40
C ILE A 163 -10.18 -13.11 32.22
N GLY A 164 -10.16 -13.29 33.54
CA GLY A 164 -9.30 -12.54 34.45
C GLY A 164 -9.84 -11.18 34.88
N GLN A 165 -8.95 -10.26 35.30
CA GLN A 165 -9.31 -8.92 35.75
C GLN A 165 -9.49 -7.97 34.56
N GLU A 166 -10.71 -7.90 34.05
CA GLU A 166 -11.11 -6.92 33.04
C GLU A 166 -11.54 -5.59 33.67
N LEU A 167 -11.32 -4.49 32.94
CA LEU A 167 -11.94 -3.21 33.26
C LEU A 167 -13.43 -3.24 32.89
N SER A 168 -14.23 -2.32 33.44
CA SER A 168 -15.52 -2.03 32.83
C SER A 168 -15.31 -1.47 31.42
N GLU A 169 -16.26 -1.69 30.52
CA GLU A 169 -16.13 -1.24 29.12
C GLU A 169 -15.91 0.26 29.00
N GLY A 170 -16.71 1.07 29.70
CA GLY A 170 -16.49 2.52 29.78
C GLY A 170 -15.14 2.89 30.38
N GLY A 171 -14.67 2.14 31.39
CA GLY A 171 -13.35 2.34 31.99
C GLY A 171 -12.20 1.98 31.03
N PHE A 172 -12.37 0.95 30.21
CA PHE A 172 -11.43 0.55 29.17
C PHE A 172 -11.34 1.63 28.07
N ILE A 173 -12.48 2.04 27.51
CA ILE A 173 -12.55 3.06 26.46
C ILE A 173 -12.01 4.40 26.98
N CYS A 174 -12.42 4.84 28.18
CA CYS A 174 -11.88 6.05 28.81
C CYS A 174 -10.35 5.97 28.95
N SER A 175 -9.84 4.84 29.46
CA SER A 175 -8.40 4.63 29.61
C SER A 175 -7.66 4.74 28.27
N VAL A 176 -8.16 4.10 27.22
CA VAL A 176 -7.54 4.15 25.88
C VAL A 176 -7.53 5.59 25.35
N VAL A 177 -8.70 6.22 25.26
CA VAL A 177 -8.87 7.56 24.67
C VAL A 177 -8.05 8.63 25.41
N GLU A 178 -8.01 8.57 26.74
CA GLU A 178 -7.24 9.54 27.54
C GLU A 178 -5.73 9.35 27.38
N ARG A 179 -5.25 8.10 27.35
CA ARG A 179 -3.82 7.79 27.27
C ARG A 179 -3.24 7.97 25.86
N SER A 180 -4.06 7.86 24.82
CA SER A 180 -3.68 8.15 23.43
C SER A 180 -3.88 9.62 23.04
N ASP A 181 -4.39 10.44 23.96
CA ASP A 181 -4.87 11.81 23.72
C ASP A 181 -5.73 11.94 22.47
N SER A 182 -6.65 11.00 22.27
CA SER A 182 -7.57 10.99 21.12
C SER A 182 -8.89 11.69 21.46
N GLY A 183 -9.63 12.08 20.41
CA GLY A 183 -11.06 12.32 20.52
C GLY A 183 -11.81 10.99 20.62
N PHE A 184 -13.10 11.06 20.97
CA PHE A 184 -13.99 9.91 21.01
C PHE A 184 -15.08 10.05 19.94
N LEU A 185 -15.34 8.96 19.22
CA LEU A 185 -16.47 8.80 18.32
C LEU A 185 -17.42 7.81 18.98
N LEU A 186 -18.70 8.18 19.06
CA LEU A 186 -19.73 7.27 19.55
C LEU A 186 -20.51 6.70 18.37
N ASP A 187 -20.33 5.42 18.09
CA ASP A 187 -21.33 4.67 17.32
C ASP A 187 -22.48 4.32 18.26
N LEU A 188 -23.59 5.01 18.05
CA LEU A 188 -24.78 4.88 18.89
C LEU A 188 -25.48 3.53 18.67
N ASP A 189 -25.50 3.00 17.46
CA ASP A 189 -26.11 1.69 17.16
C ASP A 189 -25.29 0.55 17.76
N SER A 190 -23.96 0.64 17.73
CA SER A 190 -23.06 -0.26 18.46
C SER A 190 -23.28 -0.16 19.97
N ALA A 191 -23.43 1.04 20.53
CA ALA A 191 -23.72 1.24 21.95
C ALA A 191 -25.08 0.65 22.37
N ILE A 192 -26.12 0.86 21.55
CA ILE A 192 -27.46 0.27 21.77
C ILE A 192 -27.39 -1.25 21.71
N SER A 193 -26.66 -1.79 20.73
CA SER A 193 -26.49 -3.24 20.54
C SER A 193 -25.75 -3.87 21.71
N THR A 194 -24.66 -3.26 22.17
CA THR A 194 -23.92 -3.68 23.37
C THR A 194 -24.81 -3.66 24.61
N ALA A 195 -25.53 -2.56 24.86
CA ALA A 195 -26.39 -2.43 26.03
C ALA A 195 -27.49 -3.50 26.05
N ARG A 196 -28.10 -3.79 24.90
CA ARG A 196 -29.08 -4.88 24.77
C ARG A 196 -28.46 -6.26 24.97
N ALA A 197 -27.32 -6.53 24.34
CA ALA A 197 -26.67 -7.84 24.39
C ALA A 197 -26.21 -8.20 25.81
N LEU A 198 -25.73 -7.21 26.57
CA LEU A 198 -25.19 -7.40 27.92
C LEU A 198 -26.16 -7.05 29.05
N GLY A 199 -27.37 -6.57 28.71
CA GLY A 199 -28.40 -6.18 29.68
C GLY A 199 -28.08 -4.92 30.48
N TYR A 200 -27.31 -3.98 29.90
CA TYR A 200 -27.04 -2.69 30.52
C TYR A 200 -28.21 -1.70 30.33
N ASP A 201 -28.39 -0.81 31.30
CA ASP A 201 -29.15 0.41 31.06
C ASP A 201 -28.35 1.32 30.13
N LEU A 202 -28.95 1.71 29.00
CA LEU A 202 -28.26 2.50 27.97
C LEU A 202 -27.78 3.85 28.50
N ARG A 203 -28.54 4.51 29.39
CA ARG A 203 -28.16 5.84 29.91
C ARG A 203 -26.97 5.74 30.83
N ASP A 204 -26.93 4.72 31.68
CA ASP A 204 -25.80 4.48 32.57
C ASP A 204 -24.56 4.03 31.79
N TYR A 205 -24.74 3.22 30.74
CA TYR A 205 -23.66 2.85 29.83
C TYR A 205 -23.07 4.09 29.12
N LEU A 206 -23.90 4.94 28.52
CA LEU A 206 -23.44 6.18 27.85
C LEU A 206 -22.71 7.12 28.82
N ARG A 207 -23.17 7.25 30.07
CA ARG A 207 -22.49 8.04 31.11
C ARG A 207 -21.12 7.49 31.51
N SER A 208 -20.86 6.22 31.26
CA SER A 208 -19.57 5.58 31.54
C SER A 208 -18.52 5.83 30.45
N LEU A 209 -18.94 6.33 29.28
CA LEU A 209 -18.07 6.65 28.14
C LEU A 209 -17.42 8.04 28.29
N PRO A 210 -16.31 8.33 27.59
CA PRO A 210 -15.58 9.60 27.74
C PRO A 210 -16.26 10.76 26.98
N LEU A 211 -17.50 11.11 27.35
CA LEU A 211 -18.32 12.12 26.67
C LEU A 211 -17.66 13.52 26.63
N GLN A 212 -16.79 13.84 27.58
CA GLN A 212 -15.98 15.06 27.57
C GLN A 212 -14.98 15.14 26.40
N ARG A 213 -14.72 14.01 25.73
CA ARG A 213 -13.87 13.91 24.53
C ARG A 213 -14.67 13.57 23.27
N LEU A 214 -16.00 13.53 23.34
CA LEU A 214 -16.86 13.15 22.21
C LEU A 214 -16.83 14.24 21.12
N ILE A 215 -16.17 13.91 20.00
CA ILE A 215 -15.98 14.76 18.82
C ILE A 215 -16.99 14.39 17.73
N GLU A 216 -17.36 13.12 17.62
CA GLU A 216 -18.19 12.62 16.52
C GLU A 216 -19.19 11.58 17.01
N VAL A 217 -20.37 11.52 16.37
CA VAL A 217 -21.40 10.51 16.66
C VAL A 217 -21.89 9.95 15.34
N HIS A 218 -21.96 8.63 15.24
CA HIS A 218 -22.61 7.90 14.17
C HIS A 218 -24.01 7.48 14.59
N ILE A 219 -25.00 7.65 13.70
CA ILE A 219 -26.39 7.27 13.93
C ILE A 219 -26.99 6.56 12.71
N GLY A 220 -27.67 5.44 12.93
CA GLY A 220 -28.39 4.70 11.89
C GLY A 220 -29.83 5.17 11.68
N ASP A 221 -30.53 5.64 12.73
CA ASP A 221 -31.89 6.18 12.61
C ASP A 221 -32.00 7.53 13.31
N PRO A 222 -31.82 8.64 12.57
CA PRO A 222 -31.89 9.99 13.12
C PRO A 222 -33.18 10.30 13.89
N ARG A 223 -34.30 9.65 13.57
CA ARG A 223 -35.60 9.91 14.22
C ARG A 223 -35.68 9.20 15.57
N ARG A 224 -35.24 7.95 15.62
CA ARG A 224 -35.13 7.16 16.85
C ARG A 224 -34.13 7.80 17.83
N ASP A 225 -33.05 8.35 17.29
CA ASP A 225 -31.87 8.75 18.06
C ASP A 225 -31.88 10.22 18.51
N TRP A 226 -32.86 11.01 18.05
CA TRP A 226 -32.89 12.46 18.23
C TRP A 226 -32.82 12.92 19.69
N ASP A 227 -33.57 12.27 20.59
CA ASP A 227 -33.60 12.65 22.01
C ASP A 227 -32.25 12.45 22.69
N ILE A 228 -31.51 11.40 22.30
CA ILE A 228 -30.16 11.11 22.80
C ILE A 228 -29.18 12.13 22.20
N LEU A 229 -29.24 12.35 20.89
CA LEU A 229 -28.38 13.29 20.18
C LEU A 229 -28.51 14.71 20.74
N ARG A 230 -29.73 15.16 21.05
CA ARG A 230 -29.98 16.47 21.67
C ARG A 230 -29.35 16.60 23.05
N GLN A 231 -29.32 15.53 23.84
CA GLN A 231 -28.64 15.52 25.14
C GLN A 231 -27.12 15.57 24.96
N LEU A 232 -26.57 14.80 24.03
CA LEU A 232 -25.13 14.80 23.72
C LEU A 232 -24.65 16.18 23.26
N LEU A 233 -25.41 16.84 22.36
CA LEU A 233 -25.13 18.20 21.90
C LEU A 233 -25.06 19.24 23.04
N GLN A 234 -25.71 18.98 24.19
CA GLN A 234 -25.70 19.89 25.35
C GLN A 234 -24.56 19.62 26.33
N CYS A 235 -24.00 18.41 26.34
CA CYS A 235 -23.04 17.98 27.35
C CYS A 235 -21.65 17.59 26.80
N ALA A 236 -21.47 17.54 25.49
CA ALA A 236 -20.24 17.13 24.83
C ALA A 236 -19.77 18.15 23.77
N PRO A 237 -18.45 18.22 23.48
CA PRO A 237 -17.89 19.11 22.46
C PRO A 237 -18.08 18.56 21.03
N LEU A 238 -19.29 18.09 20.69
CA LEU A 238 -19.60 17.37 19.46
C LEU A 238 -19.39 18.23 18.21
N LYS A 239 -18.50 17.79 17.30
CA LYS A 239 -18.09 18.47 16.06
C LYS A 239 -18.67 17.85 14.79
N ALA A 240 -19.04 16.58 14.83
CA ALA A 240 -19.56 15.84 13.67
C ALA A 240 -20.73 14.93 14.07
N ILE A 241 -21.72 14.84 13.19
CA ILE A 241 -22.80 13.84 13.25
C ILE A 241 -22.85 13.16 11.89
N THR A 242 -22.46 11.90 11.81
CA THR A 242 -22.52 11.11 10.58
C THR A 242 -23.79 10.28 10.59
N ILE A 243 -24.53 10.33 9.48
CA ILE A 243 -25.76 9.56 9.29
C ILE A 243 -25.48 8.44 8.30
N GLU A 244 -25.80 7.21 8.69
CA GLU A 244 -25.87 6.07 7.79
C GLU A 244 -27.13 6.21 6.92
N TRP A 245 -26.97 6.64 5.67
CA TRP A 245 -28.10 6.83 4.75
C TRP A 245 -27.74 6.42 3.33
N ASP A 246 -28.65 5.71 2.65
CA ASP A 246 -28.48 5.39 1.23
C ASP A 246 -29.05 6.52 0.36
N ILE A 247 -28.16 7.34 -0.21
CA ILE A 247 -28.53 8.44 -1.12
C ILE A 247 -28.91 7.96 -2.54
N ALA A 248 -28.69 6.68 -2.85
CA ALA A 248 -29.03 6.10 -4.15
C ALA A 248 -30.52 5.78 -4.28
N ASP A 249 -31.23 5.57 -3.16
CA ASP A 249 -32.67 5.26 -3.18
C ASP A 249 -33.54 6.54 -3.23
N ARG A 250 -34.57 6.50 -4.09
CA ARG A 250 -35.17 7.67 -4.78
C ARG A 250 -36.08 8.60 -3.97
N ALA A 251 -36.10 8.57 -2.65
CA ALA A 251 -36.97 9.46 -1.88
C ALA A 251 -36.17 10.62 -1.29
N GLU A 252 -36.35 11.84 -1.80
CA GLU A 252 -36.16 13.03 -0.98
C GLU A 252 -37.03 12.85 0.27
N ASP A 253 -36.46 12.42 1.38
CA ASP A 253 -37.18 12.29 2.65
C ASP A 253 -37.32 13.70 3.25
N PRO A 254 -38.51 14.35 3.15
CA PRO A 254 -38.66 15.72 3.62
C PRO A 254 -38.52 15.81 5.13
N GLN A 255 -38.77 14.71 5.85
CA GLN A 255 -38.64 14.62 7.30
C GLN A 255 -37.17 14.50 7.69
N LEU A 256 -36.36 13.72 6.96
CA LEU A 256 -34.90 13.71 7.14
C LEU A 256 -34.30 15.08 6.85
N SER A 257 -34.71 15.73 5.75
CA SER A 257 -34.26 17.09 5.41
C SER A 257 -34.61 18.11 6.50
N ALA A 258 -35.82 18.02 7.07
CA ALA A 258 -36.23 18.86 8.19
C ALA A 258 -35.38 18.61 9.44
N LEU A 259 -35.11 17.33 9.76
CA LEU A 259 -34.28 16.97 10.89
C LEU A 259 -32.82 17.43 10.74
N ILE A 260 -32.23 17.27 9.55
CA ILE A 260 -30.90 17.80 9.25
C ILE A 260 -30.87 19.32 9.44
N LYS A 261 -31.92 20.04 9.01
CA LYS A 261 -32.04 21.48 9.27
C LYS A 261 -32.13 21.81 10.75
N GLU A 262 -32.87 21.03 11.54
CA GLU A 262 -32.95 21.19 12.99
C GLU A 262 -31.59 20.95 13.65
N ILE A 263 -30.86 19.91 13.26
CA ILE A 263 -29.48 19.64 13.73
C ILE A 263 -28.58 20.83 13.43
N LYS A 264 -28.60 21.33 12.18
CA LYS A 264 -27.77 22.47 11.75
C LYS A 264 -28.15 23.76 12.49
N ALA A 265 -29.42 23.98 12.78
CA ALA A 265 -29.90 25.16 13.51
C ALA A 265 -29.41 25.22 14.97
N LEU A 266 -29.02 24.08 15.55
CA LEU A 266 -28.44 24.02 16.90
C LEU A 266 -26.95 24.41 16.92
N ARG A 267 -26.33 24.72 15.78
CA ARG A 267 -24.90 25.06 15.68
C ARG A 267 -24.69 26.51 15.27
N SER A 268 -23.84 27.21 16.02
CA SER A 268 -23.56 28.64 15.84
C SER A 268 -22.19 28.95 15.20
N GLU A 269 -21.34 27.94 15.01
CA GLU A 269 -19.94 28.09 14.60
C GLU A 269 -19.75 27.83 13.10
N PRO A 270 -18.75 28.48 12.46
CA PRO A 270 -18.44 28.25 11.06
C PRO A 270 -17.83 26.85 10.87
N LEU A 271 -18.25 26.18 9.79
CA LEU A 271 -17.70 24.87 9.41
C LEU A 271 -16.22 24.98 9.01
N PHE A 272 -15.48 23.88 9.20
CA PHE A 272 -14.05 23.76 8.91
C PHE A 272 -13.70 24.06 7.45
N TRP A 273 -14.67 23.88 6.56
CA TRP A 273 -14.50 24.10 5.14
C TRP A 273 -15.27 25.35 4.70
N GLN A 274 -14.55 26.29 4.10
CA GLN A 274 -15.11 27.41 3.33
C GLN A 274 -14.79 27.16 1.86
N ALA A 275 -15.81 27.16 1.00
CA ALA A 275 -15.68 26.86 -0.42
C ALA A 275 -14.58 27.71 -1.08
N ALA A 276 -13.50 27.08 -1.55
CA ALA A 276 -12.47 27.76 -2.33
C ALA A 276 -12.95 27.89 -3.79
N PRO A 277 -12.81 29.08 -4.43
CA PRO A 277 -13.08 29.22 -5.85
C PRO A 277 -12.02 28.45 -6.67
N VAL A 278 -12.50 27.68 -7.64
CA VAL A 278 -11.68 26.83 -8.52
C VAL A 278 -10.79 27.71 -9.40
N ALA A 279 -9.47 27.64 -9.24
CA ALA A 279 -8.50 28.35 -10.07
C ALA A 279 -7.88 27.43 -11.14
N SER A 280 -7.90 27.88 -12.39
CA SER A 280 -7.25 27.23 -13.54
C SER A 280 -5.73 27.48 -13.54
N ALA A 281 -4.92 26.43 -13.74
CA ALA A 281 -3.47 26.52 -13.78
C ALA A 281 -2.92 27.15 -15.09
N PRO A 282 -1.88 28.01 -15.05
CA PRO A 282 -1.17 28.45 -16.25
C PRO A 282 0.16 27.68 -16.48
N ALA A 283 0.58 27.60 -17.74
CA ALA A 283 1.83 27.00 -18.22
C ALA A 283 3.03 27.98 -18.13
N PRO A 284 4.30 27.51 -18.01
CA PRO A 284 5.45 28.40 -18.01
C PRO A 284 6.11 28.52 -19.40
N ALA A 285 6.52 29.75 -19.74
CA ALA A 285 7.41 30.09 -20.85
C ALA A 285 8.77 30.57 -20.30
N GLY A 286 9.83 30.30 -21.06
CA GLY A 286 11.23 30.43 -20.64
C GLY A 286 11.90 31.79 -20.88
N GLY A 287 13.23 31.79 -20.78
CA GLY A 287 14.12 32.88 -21.18
C GLY A 287 15.57 32.63 -20.72
N ALA A 288 16.52 32.75 -21.64
CA ALA A 288 17.95 32.47 -21.48
C ALA A 288 18.79 33.76 -21.41
N VAL A 289 20.00 33.68 -20.82
CA VAL A 289 21.15 34.56 -21.09
C VAL A 289 22.44 33.71 -21.03
N ASP A 290 23.39 34.04 -21.89
CA ASP A 290 24.51 33.22 -22.36
C ASP A 290 25.85 33.58 -21.67
N GLY A 291 26.62 32.55 -21.28
CA GLY A 291 27.97 32.59 -20.72
C GLY A 291 28.73 31.39 -21.28
N GLN A 292 29.27 31.55 -22.50
CA GLN A 292 29.10 30.61 -23.62
C GLN A 292 29.85 29.26 -23.59
N SER A 293 30.42 28.82 -22.47
CA SER A 293 31.08 27.50 -22.38
C SER A 293 30.28 26.56 -21.50
N LEU A 294 29.65 25.55 -22.13
CA LEU A 294 28.90 24.51 -21.42
C LEU A 294 29.86 23.45 -20.90
N PHE A 295 29.64 23.02 -19.67
CA PHE A 295 30.26 21.86 -19.05
C PHE A 295 29.17 20.84 -18.72
N GLU A 296 29.52 19.57 -18.77
CA GLU A 296 28.67 18.47 -18.31
C GLU A 296 29.49 17.48 -17.48
N LEU A 297 28.80 16.73 -16.62
CA LEU A 297 29.41 15.62 -15.91
C LEU A 297 29.77 14.52 -16.92
N ARG A 298 30.99 14.00 -16.83
CA ARG A 298 31.49 12.94 -17.72
C ARG A 298 30.55 11.73 -17.70
N PRO A 299 30.11 11.22 -18.86
CA PRO A 299 29.38 9.96 -18.96
C PRO A 299 30.16 8.80 -18.33
N GLY A 300 29.52 8.05 -17.44
CA GLY A 300 30.17 6.98 -16.66
C GLY A 300 30.67 7.39 -15.27
N THR A 301 30.42 8.63 -14.83
CA THR A 301 30.59 9.06 -13.44
C THR A 301 29.41 8.58 -12.59
N TRP A 302 29.69 7.90 -11.48
CA TRP A 302 28.73 7.32 -10.56
C TRP A 302 28.62 8.15 -9.30
N LEU A 303 27.41 8.30 -8.75
CA LEU A 303 27.19 8.82 -7.41
C LEU A 303 26.94 7.66 -6.44
N GLY A 304 27.72 7.58 -5.36
CA GLY A 304 27.44 6.76 -4.19
C GLY A 304 27.01 7.66 -3.05
N PHE A 305 25.96 7.31 -2.30
CA PHE A 305 25.48 8.13 -1.19
C PHE A 305 25.81 7.47 0.16
N ALA A 306 26.30 8.29 1.09
CA ALA A 306 26.42 7.99 2.50
C ALA A 306 25.55 8.97 3.31
N HIS A 307 25.51 8.82 4.63
CA HIS A 307 24.58 9.57 5.49
C HIS A 307 24.79 11.11 5.45
N GLN A 308 26.02 11.59 5.25
CA GLN A 308 26.34 13.03 5.19
C GLN A 308 27.24 13.42 4.00
N SER A 309 27.71 12.45 3.21
CA SER A 309 28.57 12.64 2.06
C SER A 309 28.08 11.85 0.84
N PHE A 310 28.60 12.16 -0.33
CA PHE A 310 28.43 11.35 -1.53
C PHE A 310 29.77 11.22 -2.27
N SER A 311 29.99 10.12 -2.97
CA SER A 311 31.20 9.85 -3.74
C SER A 311 30.94 9.93 -5.24
N LEU A 312 31.76 10.68 -5.98
CA LEU A 312 31.83 10.64 -7.44
C LEU A 312 32.90 9.64 -7.89
N ARG A 313 32.49 8.60 -8.61
CA ARG A 313 33.37 7.51 -9.03
C ARG A 313 33.41 7.35 -10.53
N ASP A 314 34.59 7.16 -11.10
CA ASP A 314 34.76 6.66 -12.48
C ASP A 314 35.57 5.36 -12.41
N ARG A 315 34.88 4.23 -12.49
CA ARG A 315 35.49 2.90 -12.33
C ARG A 315 36.39 2.51 -13.50
N ARG A 316 36.22 3.11 -14.69
CA ARG A 316 37.11 2.86 -15.83
C ARG A 316 38.45 3.55 -15.62
N ARG A 317 38.45 4.71 -14.94
CA ARG A 317 39.64 5.52 -14.66
C ARG A 317 40.20 5.33 -13.25
N GLY A 318 39.53 4.55 -12.39
CA GLY A 318 39.94 4.32 -11.01
C GLY A 318 39.81 5.55 -10.11
N LEU A 319 38.91 6.48 -10.45
CA LEU A 319 38.67 7.71 -9.69
C LEU A 319 37.59 7.49 -8.63
N ASP A 320 37.82 8.01 -7.41
CA ASP A 320 36.87 8.05 -6.30
C ASP A 320 37.07 9.36 -5.52
N LEU A 321 36.12 10.29 -5.63
CA LEU A 321 36.14 11.60 -4.98
C LEU A 321 34.96 11.70 -4.01
N GLU A 322 35.20 11.93 -2.73
CA GLU A 322 34.16 12.09 -1.72
C GLU A 322 33.87 13.57 -1.45
N LEU A 323 32.59 13.95 -1.45
CA LEU A 323 32.09 15.31 -1.28
C LEU A 323 30.98 15.37 -0.21
N SER A 324 30.87 16.51 0.48
CA SER A 324 29.76 16.80 1.39
C SER A 324 28.44 16.92 0.63
N THR A 325 27.32 16.47 1.23
CA THR A 325 25.98 16.54 0.62
C THR A 325 25.50 17.96 0.28
N GLU A 326 26.10 18.99 0.86
CA GLU A 326 25.83 20.39 0.51
C GLU A 326 26.23 20.74 -0.94
N PHE A 327 27.16 20.00 -1.53
CA PHE A 327 27.59 20.16 -2.93
C PHE A 327 26.75 19.34 -3.92
N LEU A 328 25.75 18.60 -3.45
CA LEU A 328 24.88 17.81 -4.32
C LEU A 328 24.10 18.66 -5.36
N PRO A 329 23.55 19.84 -5.01
CA PRO A 329 22.93 20.73 -6.00
C PRO A 329 23.91 21.17 -7.09
N LEU A 330 25.18 21.37 -6.74
CA LEU A 330 26.25 21.75 -7.67
C LEU A 330 26.53 20.64 -8.69
N VAL A 331 26.65 19.39 -8.24
CA VAL A 331 26.85 18.24 -9.14
C VAL A 331 25.61 17.97 -9.99
N ARG A 332 24.40 18.06 -9.39
CA ARG A 332 23.13 17.89 -10.09
C ARG A 332 22.97 18.89 -11.24
N HIS A 333 23.51 20.09 -11.08
CA HIS A 333 23.47 21.15 -12.08
C HIS A 333 24.09 20.73 -13.41
N PHE A 334 25.22 20.01 -13.38
CA PHE A 334 25.96 19.58 -14.56
C PHE A 334 25.54 18.20 -15.12
N LEU A 335 24.44 17.61 -14.63
CA LEU A 335 23.84 16.41 -15.27
C LEU A 335 23.33 16.68 -16.69
N CYS A 336 23.21 17.95 -17.06
CA CYS A 336 23.04 18.40 -18.43
C CYS A 336 24.11 19.47 -18.72
N PRO A 337 24.45 19.72 -19.99
CA PRO A 337 25.34 20.81 -20.36
C PRO A 337 24.86 22.16 -19.77
N ARG A 338 25.64 22.75 -18.85
CA ARG A 338 25.36 24.03 -18.19
C ARG A 338 26.61 24.90 -18.10
N THR A 339 26.44 26.21 -17.93
CA THR A 339 27.56 27.15 -17.77
C THR A 339 28.06 27.15 -16.33
N LEU A 340 29.34 27.44 -16.11
CA LEU A 340 29.87 27.61 -14.75
C LEU A 340 29.17 28.75 -14.00
N ASP A 341 28.86 29.85 -14.69
CA ASP A 341 28.16 31.00 -14.11
C ASP A 341 26.78 30.62 -13.57
N SER A 342 26.06 29.73 -14.26
CA SER A 342 24.74 29.28 -13.79
C SER A 342 24.81 28.42 -12.53
N ALA A 343 25.96 27.78 -12.26
CA ALA A 343 26.16 27.01 -11.04
C ALA A 343 26.35 27.91 -9.80
N LEU A 344 26.94 29.10 -9.99
CA LEU A 344 27.15 30.10 -8.95
C LEU A 344 25.86 30.83 -8.53
N LEU A 345 24.78 30.68 -9.28
CA LEU A 345 23.47 31.28 -8.99
C LEU A 345 22.54 30.35 -8.18
N LEU A 346 22.98 29.14 -7.86
CA LEU A 346 22.18 28.20 -7.08
C LEU A 346 22.00 28.70 -5.63
N PRO A 347 20.80 28.55 -5.04
CA PRO A 347 20.56 28.94 -3.64
C PRO A 347 21.53 28.23 -2.69
N GLY A 348 22.29 28.99 -1.91
CA GLY A 348 23.31 28.47 -0.99
C GLY A 348 24.72 28.26 -1.59
N ALA A 349 24.90 28.34 -2.92
CA ALA A 349 26.20 28.13 -3.56
C ALA A 349 27.21 29.27 -3.33
N LEU A 350 26.74 30.48 -2.98
CA LEU A 350 27.56 31.66 -2.69
C LEU A 350 28.07 31.76 -1.25
N GLN A 351 27.89 30.72 -0.44
CA GLN A 351 28.46 30.64 0.91
C GLN A 351 29.40 29.42 1.00
N GLY A 352 30.66 29.53 0.52
CA GLY A 352 31.69 28.52 0.78
C GLY A 352 32.63 28.13 -0.39
N GLU A 353 33.29 26.97 -0.24
CA GLU A 353 34.36 26.37 -1.06
C GLU A 353 33.92 25.89 -2.48
N SER A 354 32.71 26.23 -2.93
CA SER A 354 32.09 25.77 -4.19
C SER A 354 32.96 25.99 -5.43
N LEU A 355 33.73 27.08 -5.48
CA LEU A 355 34.64 27.36 -6.60
C LEU A 355 35.83 26.37 -6.65
N ALA A 356 36.35 25.97 -5.49
CA ALA A 356 37.44 25.02 -5.38
C ALA A 356 36.98 23.61 -5.82
N VAL A 357 35.77 23.20 -5.42
CA VAL A 357 35.16 21.94 -5.85
C VAL A 357 34.95 21.92 -7.37
N LEU A 358 34.47 23.01 -7.98
CA LEU A 358 34.34 23.09 -9.45
C LEU A 358 35.69 22.95 -10.16
N GLN A 359 36.74 23.58 -9.64
CA GLN A 359 38.08 23.45 -10.20
C GLN A 359 38.60 22.02 -10.09
N GLU A 360 38.44 21.38 -8.92
CA GLU A 360 38.84 19.99 -8.69
C GLU A 360 38.12 19.01 -9.64
N LEU A 361 36.81 19.20 -9.85
CA LEU A 361 36.04 18.37 -10.79
C LEU A 361 36.51 18.52 -12.24
N ILE A 362 36.94 19.71 -12.65
CA ILE A 362 37.50 19.97 -13.99
C ILE A 362 38.89 19.34 -14.11
N GLU A 363 39.74 19.48 -13.09
CA GLU A 363 41.11 18.93 -13.08
C GLU A 363 41.13 17.39 -13.10
N LEU A 364 40.21 16.74 -12.37
CA LEU A 364 40.02 15.29 -12.42
C LEU A 364 39.36 14.83 -13.73
N GLY A 365 38.88 15.77 -14.54
CA GLY A 365 38.18 15.53 -15.78
C GLY A 365 36.81 14.91 -15.59
N LEU A 366 36.20 15.07 -14.40
CA LEU A 366 34.82 14.69 -14.08
C LEU A 366 33.82 15.69 -14.67
N LEU A 367 34.18 16.98 -14.78
CA LEU A 367 33.48 17.97 -15.60
C LEU A 367 34.23 18.16 -16.92
N GLN A 368 33.53 17.99 -18.05
CA GLN A 368 34.09 18.11 -19.40
C GLN A 368 33.36 19.17 -20.23
N PRO A 369 34.01 19.80 -21.24
CA PRO A 369 33.33 20.69 -22.16
C PRO A 369 32.20 19.96 -22.90
N GLY A 370 30.97 20.47 -22.81
CA GLY A 370 29.80 19.91 -23.46
C GLY A 370 29.83 20.17 -24.96
N GLN A 371 30.04 19.14 -25.78
CA GLN A 371 29.84 19.22 -27.23
C GLN A 371 28.40 18.84 -27.58
N SER A 372 27.76 19.61 -28.47
CA SER A 372 26.54 19.17 -29.17
C SER A 372 26.80 17.79 -29.77
N ARG A 373 25.99 16.80 -29.40
CA ARG A 373 26.09 15.39 -29.81
C ARG A 373 26.31 15.26 -31.32
N GLY A 374 27.57 15.08 -31.73
CA GLY A 374 27.95 14.39 -32.95
C GLY A 374 28.26 12.95 -32.59
N LEU A 375 27.65 12.00 -33.30
CA LEU A 375 27.92 10.57 -33.16
C LEU A 375 29.42 10.32 -33.36
N ALA A 376 30.16 10.05 -32.27
CA ALA A 376 31.50 9.50 -32.37
C ALA A 376 31.36 7.98 -32.58
N GLU A 377 31.95 7.47 -33.65
CA GLU A 377 32.08 6.03 -33.89
C GLU A 377 32.92 5.37 -32.78
N PRO A 378 32.57 4.16 -32.32
CA PRO A 378 33.50 3.35 -31.56
C PRO A 378 34.42 2.58 -32.53
N GLU A 379 35.72 2.85 -32.45
CA GLU A 379 36.75 1.91 -32.88
C GLU A 379 36.72 0.64 -32.00
N ASP A 380 37.06 -0.48 -32.64
CA ASP A 380 37.06 -1.88 -32.18
C ASP A 380 35.71 -2.61 -32.03
N ALA A 381 35.27 -3.13 -33.19
CA ALA A 381 34.33 -4.24 -33.32
C ALA A 381 34.92 -5.56 -32.79
N SER A 382 34.85 -5.79 -31.48
CA SER A 382 34.69 -7.14 -30.91
C SER A 382 34.04 -7.20 -29.52
N ASP A 383 33.74 -6.07 -28.89
CA ASP A 383 33.20 -6.08 -27.53
C ASP A 383 31.66 -6.14 -27.52
N ILE A 384 31.09 -7.31 -27.19
CA ILE A 384 29.63 -7.49 -26.98
C ILE A 384 29.05 -6.46 -26.00
N TRP A 385 29.88 -5.86 -25.15
CA TRP A 385 29.48 -4.88 -24.15
C TRP A 385 29.41 -3.44 -24.67
N ALA A 386 29.91 -3.16 -25.88
CA ALA A 386 29.94 -1.81 -26.45
C ALA A 386 28.55 -1.16 -26.60
N HIS A 387 27.49 -1.96 -26.67
CA HIS A 387 26.09 -1.50 -26.74
C HIS A 387 25.26 -1.91 -25.51
N TRP A 388 25.91 -2.51 -24.51
CA TRP A 388 25.30 -3.12 -23.32
C TRP A 388 25.96 -2.59 -22.04
N GLN A 389 26.26 -1.28 -22.00
CA GLN A 389 27.02 -0.68 -20.91
C GLN A 389 26.34 -0.85 -19.54
N ASP A 390 25.04 -0.56 -19.43
CA ASP A 390 24.28 -0.74 -18.18
C ASP A 390 24.21 -2.22 -17.74
N ALA A 391 24.11 -3.13 -18.71
CA ALA A 391 24.12 -4.57 -18.44
C ALA A 391 25.51 -5.07 -18.00
N LEU A 392 26.58 -4.51 -18.58
CA LEU A 392 27.95 -4.76 -18.12
C LEU A 392 28.12 -4.29 -16.68
N ASP A 393 27.57 -3.13 -16.31
CA ASP A 393 27.66 -2.60 -14.96
C ASP A 393 26.93 -3.47 -13.93
N PHE A 394 25.72 -3.93 -14.24
CA PHE A 394 25.01 -4.92 -13.44
C PHE A 394 25.78 -6.24 -13.33
N TYR A 395 26.32 -6.73 -14.45
CA TYR A 395 27.10 -7.96 -14.48
C TYR A 395 28.34 -7.84 -13.58
N LEU A 396 29.21 -6.85 -13.82
CA LEU A 396 30.43 -6.63 -13.04
C LEU A 396 30.11 -6.36 -11.56
N GLY A 397 29.08 -5.57 -11.28
CA GLY A 397 28.66 -5.23 -9.92
C GLY A 397 28.21 -6.43 -9.10
N THR A 398 27.80 -7.53 -9.73
CA THR A 398 27.28 -8.74 -9.05
C THR A 398 28.26 -9.93 -9.10
N ARG A 399 29.46 -9.72 -9.65
CA ARG A 399 30.53 -10.73 -9.65
C ARG A 399 31.23 -10.77 -8.30
N THR A 400 31.67 -11.97 -7.96
CA THR A 400 32.61 -12.20 -6.87
C THR A 400 33.95 -12.53 -7.47
N GLN A 401 34.99 -11.91 -6.93
CA GLN A 401 36.37 -12.09 -7.38
C GLN A 401 37.09 -13.05 -6.44
N THR A 402 38.28 -13.51 -6.83
CA THR A 402 39.10 -14.41 -6.01
C THR A 402 39.41 -13.83 -4.63
N ALA A 403 39.51 -12.49 -4.53
CA ALA A 403 39.74 -11.79 -3.28
C ALA A 403 38.46 -11.55 -2.45
N THR A 404 37.26 -11.89 -2.95
CA THR A 404 36.04 -11.72 -2.16
C THR A 404 36.05 -12.68 -0.98
N PRO A 405 36.02 -12.19 0.27
CA PRO A 405 36.05 -13.04 1.44
C PRO A 405 34.75 -13.86 1.54
N TYR A 406 34.88 -15.18 1.70
CA TYR A 406 33.79 -16.06 2.07
C TYR A 406 33.96 -16.47 3.52
N ILE A 407 32.89 -16.35 4.30
CA ILE A 407 32.81 -16.94 5.63
C ILE A 407 32.23 -18.35 5.54
N SER A 408 32.50 -19.18 6.54
CA SER A 408 31.89 -20.51 6.60
C SER A 408 30.38 -20.42 6.82
N VAL A 409 29.65 -21.50 6.49
CA VAL A 409 28.20 -21.57 6.74
C VAL A 409 27.89 -21.37 8.22
N ALA A 410 28.68 -21.97 9.12
CA ALA A 410 28.51 -21.82 10.57
C ALA A 410 28.70 -20.37 11.03
N GLN A 411 29.72 -19.68 10.51
CA GLN A 411 29.95 -18.26 10.81
C GLN A 411 28.82 -17.38 10.26
N MET A 412 28.30 -17.69 9.08
CA MET A 412 27.15 -16.99 8.51
C MET A 412 25.89 -17.20 9.38
N GLU A 413 25.63 -18.41 9.83
CA GLU A 413 24.49 -18.72 10.71
C GLU A 413 24.58 -17.99 12.05
N GLU A 414 25.76 -17.93 12.66
CA GLU A 414 26.01 -17.17 13.89
C GLU A 414 25.79 -15.67 13.66
N GLN A 415 26.31 -15.10 12.57
CA GLN A 415 26.10 -13.70 12.21
C GLN A 415 24.61 -13.38 11.97
N LEU A 416 23.88 -14.26 11.27
CA LEU A 416 22.45 -14.07 11.03
C LEU A 416 21.62 -14.19 12.31
N ALA A 417 21.97 -15.13 13.20
CA ALA A 417 21.32 -15.27 14.50
C ALA A 417 21.56 -14.02 15.38
N GLY A 418 22.81 -13.51 15.42
CA GLY A 418 23.14 -12.27 16.11
C GLY A 418 22.40 -11.06 15.52
N LYS A 419 22.34 -10.97 14.19
CA LYS A 419 21.56 -9.93 13.48
C LYS A 419 20.07 -10.00 13.83
N ALA A 420 19.49 -11.20 13.89
CA ALA A 420 18.07 -11.39 14.17
C ALA A 420 17.64 -10.87 15.55
N LEU A 421 18.55 -10.78 16.52
CA LEU A 421 18.28 -10.18 17.83
C LEU A 421 18.09 -8.66 17.77
N GLN A 422 18.73 -8.00 16.80
CA GLN A 422 18.64 -6.55 16.61
C GLN A 422 17.60 -6.18 15.55
N GLN A 423 17.56 -6.96 14.48
CA GLN A 423 16.68 -6.79 13.33
C GLN A 423 16.13 -8.15 12.93
N ARG A 424 14.88 -8.42 13.33
CA ARG A 424 14.16 -9.63 12.96
C ARG A 424 14.12 -9.81 11.44
N GLN A 425 14.19 -11.07 10.98
CA GLN A 425 14.04 -11.38 9.57
C GLN A 425 12.66 -10.94 9.09
N PRO A 426 12.54 -10.19 7.98
CA PRO A 426 11.27 -9.78 7.41
C PRO A 426 10.35 -10.99 7.14
N SER A 427 9.04 -10.79 7.31
CA SER A 427 8.05 -11.86 7.07
C SER A 427 8.15 -12.38 5.64
N ALA A 428 8.04 -13.70 5.46
CA ALA A 428 7.94 -14.33 4.15
C ALA A 428 6.53 -14.19 3.54
N PHE A 429 5.62 -13.54 4.27
CA PHE A 429 4.26 -13.24 3.83
C PHE A 429 4.11 -11.74 3.58
N LYS A 430 3.28 -11.43 2.59
CA LYS A 430 2.64 -10.15 2.42
C LYS A 430 1.15 -10.43 2.48
N ASP A 431 0.39 -9.59 3.18
CA ASP A 431 -1.05 -9.76 3.33
C ASP A 431 -1.66 -8.36 3.38
N TYR A 432 -2.59 -8.07 2.48
CA TYR A 432 -3.43 -6.87 2.49
C TYR A 432 -4.68 -7.13 3.34
N PHE A 433 -4.51 -7.17 4.66
CA PHE A 433 -5.60 -7.49 5.58
C PHE A 433 -6.78 -6.51 5.49
N SER A 434 -6.55 -5.27 5.06
CA SER A 434 -7.60 -4.26 4.88
C SER A 434 -8.39 -4.43 3.58
N HIS A 435 -8.04 -5.37 2.70
CA HIS A 435 -8.70 -5.57 1.42
C HIS A 435 -9.70 -6.73 1.47
N PRO A 436 -10.77 -6.72 0.66
CA PRO A 436 -11.69 -7.84 0.58
C PRO A 436 -10.94 -9.13 0.23
N PHE A 437 -11.17 -10.18 1.01
CA PHE A 437 -10.50 -11.46 0.86
C PHE A 437 -11.46 -12.51 0.30
N LEU A 438 -11.05 -13.17 -0.78
CA LEU A 438 -11.75 -14.29 -1.40
C LEU A 438 -10.95 -15.57 -1.19
N ALA A 439 -11.46 -16.49 -0.38
CA ALA A 439 -10.82 -17.78 -0.14
C ALA A 439 -10.83 -18.65 -1.42
N LEU A 440 -9.74 -19.37 -1.66
CA LEU A 440 -9.65 -20.35 -2.73
C LEU A 440 -9.89 -21.77 -2.20
N ASP A 441 -10.43 -22.64 -3.05
CA ASP A 441 -10.61 -24.05 -2.71
C ASP A 441 -9.27 -24.69 -2.32
N ASN A 442 -9.20 -25.31 -1.15
CA ASN A 442 -7.98 -25.94 -0.66
C ASN A 442 -7.62 -27.19 -1.50
N PRO A 443 -6.49 -27.20 -2.23
CA PRO A 443 -6.10 -28.32 -3.08
C PRO A 443 -5.88 -29.64 -2.35
N LEU A 444 -5.60 -29.59 -1.04
CA LEU A 444 -5.31 -30.76 -0.22
C LEU A 444 -6.58 -31.44 0.34
N LEU A 445 -7.73 -30.76 0.32
CA LEU A 445 -8.99 -31.27 0.88
C LEU A 445 -9.95 -31.80 -0.20
N ALA A 446 -9.67 -31.55 -1.48
CA ALA A 446 -10.54 -31.95 -2.58
C ALA A 446 -10.52 -33.48 -2.81
N SER A 447 -11.71 -34.10 -2.84
CA SER A 447 -11.90 -35.56 -2.86
C SER A 447 -11.61 -36.26 -4.21
N ALA A 448 -11.15 -35.53 -5.22
CA ALA A 448 -10.91 -36.07 -6.56
C ALA A 448 -9.48 -35.72 -7.03
N PRO A 449 -8.71 -36.67 -7.59
CA PRO A 449 -7.40 -36.37 -8.17
C PRO A 449 -7.57 -35.31 -9.26
N ALA A 450 -6.98 -34.14 -9.04
CA ALA A 450 -7.23 -32.92 -9.83
C ALA A 450 -6.48 -32.88 -11.17
N LEU A 451 -5.53 -33.79 -11.35
CA LEU A 451 -4.63 -33.84 -12.49
C LEU A 451 -4.81 -35.20 -13.16
N GLY A 452 -4.82 -35.21 -14.49
CA GLY A 452 -4.66 -36.46 -15.22
C GLY A 452 -3.40 -37.19 -14.76
N GLN A 453 -3.32 -38.51 -14.92
CA GLN A 453 -2.12 -39.29 -14.58
C GLN A 453 -0.97 -39.04 -15.57
N GLN A 454 -0.68 -37.77 -15.89
CA GLN A 454 0.51 -37.39 -16.65
C GLN A 454 1.73 -37.52 -15.74
N SER A 455 2.79 -38.14 -16.25
CA SER A 455 4.07 -38.12 -15.58
C SER A 455 4.74 -36.76 -15.73
N LEU A 456 5.71 -36.44 -14.86
CA LEU A 456 6.52 -35.23 -14.99
C LEU A 456 7.22 -35.15 -16.37
N LEU A 457 7.62 -36.29 -16.95
CA LEU A 457 8.29 -36.34 -18.24
C LEU A 457 7.34 -36.01 -19.40
N ASP A 458 6.08 -36.43 -19.30
CA ASP A 458 5.04 -36.07 -20.26
C ASP A 458 4.80 -34.55 -20.22
N VAL A 459 4.60 -33.99 -19.02
CA VAL A 459 4.40 -32.55 -18.84
C VAL A 459 5.58 -31.73 -19.35
N LEU A 460 6.82 -32.17 -19.11
CA LEU A 460 8.00 -31.49 -19.62
C LEU A 460 8.09 -31.49 -21.15
N SER A 461 7.65 -32.58 -21.76
CA SER A 461 7.67 -32.78 -23.21
C SER A 461 6.53 -32.04 -23.90
N ASP A 462 5.35 -31.99 -23.27
CA ASP A 462 4.15 -31.30 -23.77
C ASP A 462 4.19 -29.79 -23.53
N ARG A 463 5.01 -29.33 -22.56
CA ARG A 463 5.09 -27.90 -22.22
C ARG A 463 5.51 -27.10 -23.45
N GLU A 464 4.71 -26.09 -23.76
CA GLU A 464 4.94 -25.13 -24.83
C GLU A 464 4.56 -23.71 -24.40
N THR A 465 5.04 -22.71 -25.14
CA THR A 465 4.67 -21.31 -24.94
C THR A 465 3.66 -20.92 -26.00
N CYS A 466 2.46 -20.56 -25.58
CA CYS A 466 1.33 -20.28 -26.46
C CYS A 466 0.96 -18.80 -26.41
N ARG A 467 0.70 -18.22 -27.59
CA ARG A 467 0.26 -16.81 -27.74
C ARG A 467 -1.13 -16.75 -28.37
N THR A 468 -1.91 -17.80 -28.18
CA THR A 468 -3.26 -17.94 -28.70
C THR A 468 -4.08 -18.61 -27.62
N PHE A 469 -5.17 -17.95 -27.22
CA PHE A 469 -6.11 -18.40 -26.22
C PHE A 469 -7.50 -18.39 -26.83
N ASP A 470 -8.31 -19.38 -26.50
CA ASP A 470 -9.65 -19.55 -27.10
C ASP A 470 -10.74 -18.66 -26.46
N GLY A 471 -10.40 -17.94 -25.39
CA GLY A 471 -11.30 -17.06 -24.64
C GLY A 471 -12.20 -17.78 -23.64
N SER A 472 -12.05 -19.10 -23.47
CA SER A 472 -12.77 -19.86 -22.46
C SER A 472 -12.39 -19.41 -21.04
N PRO A 473 -13.35 -19.40 -20.10
CA PRO A 473 -13.08 -18.97 -18.73
C PRO A 473 -12.28 -20.04 -17.98
N LEU A 474 -11.31 -19.60 -17.18
CA LEU A 474 -10.61 -20.48 -16.25
C LEU A 474 -11.55 -20.84 -15.09
N SER A 475 -11.57 -22.11 -14.65
CA SER A 475 -12.33 -22.47 -13.45
C SER A 475 -11.66 -21.98 -12.16
N ALA A 476 -12.44 -21.71 -11.10
CA ALA A 476 -11.94 -21.37 -9.77
C ALA A 476 -10.93 -22.41 -9.24
N ARG A 477 -11.20 -23.70 -9.52
CA ARG A 477 -10.31 -24.81 -9.15
C ARG A 477 -8.97 -24.77 -9.88
N GLN A 478 -8.96 -24.52 -11.19
CA GLN A 478 -7.71 -24.40 -11.95
C GLN A 478 -6.89 -23.19 -11.46
N LEU A 479 -7.54 -22.06 -11.15
CA LEU A 479 -6.87 -20.90 -10.56
C LEU A 479 -6.23 -21.25 -9.20
N SER A 480 -6.98 -21.90 -8.31
CA SER A 480 -6.46 -22.36 -7.02
C SER A 480 -5.23 -23.26 -7.18
N LEU A 481 -5.29 -24.26 -8.06
CA LEU A 481 -4.19 -25.21 -8.29
C LEU A 481 -2.95 -24.52 -8.88
N LEU A 482 -3.12 -23.62 -9.86
CA LEU A 482 -2.04 -22.80 -10.40
C LEU A 482 -1.32 -22.01 -9.31
N LEU A 483 -2.09 -21.29 -8.49
CA LEU A 483 -1.55 -20.46 -7.41
C LEU A 483 -0.85 -21.29 -6.35
N TYR A 484 -1.49 -22.38 -5.90
CA TYR A 484 -0.95 -23.23 -4.84
C TYR A 484 0.35 -23.91 -5.23
N TYR A 485 0.37 -24.59 -6.39
CA TYR A 485 1.55 -25.37 -6.81
C TYR A 485 2.66 -24.52 -7.45
N THR A 486 2.41 -23.23 -7.69
CA THR A 486 3.46 -22.30 -8.16
C THR A 486 3.97 -21.42 -7.02
N TRP A 487 3.08 -20.63 -6.39
CA TRP A 487 3.46 -19.62 -5.40
C TRP A 487 3.04 -19.96 -3.96
N GLY A 488 2.20 -20.98 -3.75
CA GLY A 488 1.69 -21.39 -2.45
C GLY A 488 2.70 -22.10 -1.55
N ALA A 489 2.43 -22.10 -0.24
CA ALA A 489 3.23 -22.82 0.74
C ALA A 489 2.79 -24.29 0.83
N THR A 490 3.71 -25.20 0.53
CA THR A 490 3.53 -26.65 0.70
C THR A 490 3.88 -27.13 2.11
N GLN A 491 4.84 -26.46 2.76
CA GLN A 491 5.18 -26.66 4.17
C GLN A 491 5.55 -25.33 4.82
N MET A 492 5.25 -25.20 6.10
CA MET A 492 5.67 -24.09 6.94
C MET A 492 6.44 -24.65 8.13
N ARG A 493 7.65 -24.16 8.37
CA ARG A 493 8.46 -24.54 9.53
C ARG A 493 8.74 -23.31 10.38
N ARG A 494 8.81 -23.49 11.70
CA ARG A 494 9.18 -22.40 12.61
C ARG A 494 10.54 -21.83 12.23
N ASN A 495 10.63 -20.51 12.12
CA ASN A 495 11.89 -19.81 11.88
C ASN A 495 12.31 -19.08 13.17
N PRO A 496 13.45 -19.45 13.80
CA PRO A 496 13.91 -18.77 15.02
C PRO A 496 14.31 -17.30 14.78
N MET A 497 14.54 -16.90 13.53
CA MET A 497 14.97 -15.53 13.17
C MET A 497 13.80 -14.64 12.70
N GLY A 498 12.60 -15.19 12.49
CA GLY A 498 11.48 -14.51 11.82
C GLY A 498 10.14 -15.16 12.14
N ASP A 499 9.23 -15.20 11.16
CA ASP A 499 7.93 -15.88 11.29
C ASP A 499 8.06 -17.39 10.97
N PHE A 500 8.17 -17.71 9.67
CA PHE A 500 8.21 -19.08 9.17
C PHE A 500 9.21 -19.22 8.01
N PHE A 501 9.83 -20.39 7.91
CA PHE A 501 10.45 -20.83 6.67
C PHE A 501 9.38 -21.49 5.82
N LEU A 502 9.07 -20.86 4.69
CA LEU A 502 8.18 -21.44 3.69
C LEU A 502 8.94 -22.48 2.86
N LYS A 503 8.24 -23.53 2.47
CA LYS A 503 8.65 -24.43 1.40
C LYS A 503 7.62 -24.36 0.30
N LYS A 504 8.06 -23.95 -0.88
CA LYS A 504 7.30 -23.99 -2.13
C LYS A 504 7.84 -25.12 -3.00
N THR A 505 7.12 -25.44 -4.07
CA THR A 505 7.57 -26.38 -5.11
C THR A 505 8.83 -25.86 -5.83
N SER A 506 8.98 -24.54 -5.95
CA SER A 506 10.15 -23.88 -6.53
C SER A 506 11.20 -23.51 -5.48
N ALA A 507 12.47 -23.57 -5.88
CA ALA A 507 13.59 -23.13 -5.06
C ALA A 507 13.63 -21.59 -4.93
N SER A 508 14.09 -21.11 -3.76
CA SER A 508 14.32 -19.69 -3.51
C SER A 508 15.65 -19.48 -2.78
N GLY A 509 16.40 -18.47 -3.21
CA GLY A 509 17.68 -18.12 -2.58
C GLY A 509 17.55 -17.90 -1.08
N GLY A 510 18.29 -18.70 -0.30
CA GLY A 510 18.30 -18.59 1.15
C GLY A 510 16.96 -18.94 1.83
N SER A 511 16.00 -19.54 1.11
CA SER A 511 14.63 -19.83 1.57
C SER A 511 13.84 -18.57 1.97
N LEU A 512 14.20 -17.41 1.40
CA LEU A 512 13.61 -16.12 1.75
C LEU A 512 12.26 -15.87 1.09
N HIS A 513 11.99 -16.51 -0.06
CA HIS A 513 10.77 -16.36 -0.84
C HIS A 513 10.40 -14.88 -1.03
N ALA A 514 11.30 -14.14 -1.68
CA ALA A 514 11.14 -12.71 -1.89
C ALA A 514 10.04 -12.34 -2.90
N ILE A 515 9.64 -13.30 -3.73
CA ILE A 515 8.69 -13.08 -4.82
C ILE A 515 7.25 -13.07 -4.31
N GLU A 516 6.54 -11.97 -4.60
CA GLU A 516 5.09 -11.86 -4.50
C GLU A 516 4.45 -12.06 -5.87
N VAL A 517 3.16 -12.42 -5.88
CA VAL A 517 2.39 -12.57 -7.11
C VAL A 517 1.06 -11.84 -7.03
N TYR A 518 0.75 -11.12 -8.10
CA TYR A 518 -0.48 -10.37 -8.27
C TYR A 518 -1.29 -10.97 -9.43
N PRO A 519 -2.31 -11.79 -9.13
CA PRO A 519 -3.24 -12.28 -10.14
C PRO A 519 -4.09 -11.12 -10.67
N ILE A 520 -4.05 -10.92 -11.98
CA ILE A 520 -4.89 -9.99 -12.72
C ILE A 520 -5.88 -10.85 -13.50
N LEU A 521 -7.12 -10.90 -13.02
CA LEU A 521 -8.15 -11.79 -13.55
C LEU A 521 -8.89 -11.09 -14.70
N LEU A 522 -9.02 -11.78 -15.84
CA LEU A 522 -9.75 -11.28 -17.01
C LEU A 522 -11.03 -12.07 -17.25
N ASN A 523 -10.97 -13.40 -17.09
CA ASN A 523 -12.09 -14.32 -17.32
C ASN A 523 -11.95 -15.59 -16.46
N VAL A 524 -12.35 -15.51 -15.19
CA VAL A 524 -12.31 -16.64 -14.25
C VAL A 524 -13.70 -16.87 -13.65
N GLN A 525 -14.18 -18.10 -13.66
CA GLN A 525 -15.49 -18.46 -13.11
C GLN A 525 -15.54 -18.20 -11.60
N GLY A 526 -16.58 -17.48 -11.16
CA GLY A 526 -16.79 -17.18 -9.73
C GLY A 526 -15.98 -16.00 -9.19
N PHE A 527 -15.18 -15.32 -10.04
CA PHE A 527 -14.42 -14.14 -9.67
C PHE A 527 -14.71 -12.99 -10.62
N GLU A 528 -14.74 -11.77 -10.10
CA GLU A 528 -14.82 -10.57 -10.93
C GLU A 528 -13.47 -10.29 -11.61
N ALA A 529 -13.51 -9.68 -12.79
CA ALA A 529 -12.29 -9.16 -13.41
C ALA A 529 -11.70 -8.05 -12.54
N GLY A 530 -10.37 -8.02 -12.40
CA GLY A 530 -9.71 -7.08 -11.49
C GLY A 530 -8.28 -7.46 -11.16
N LEU A 531 -7.67 -6.67 -10.29
CA LEU A 531 -6.31 -6.83 -9.80
C LEU A 531 -6.36 -7.35 -8.37
N TYR A 532 -5.62 -8.42 -8.11
CA TYR A 532 -5.60 -9.11 -6.83
C TYR A 532 -4.16 -9.32 -6.37
N HIS A 533 -3.97 -9.48 -5.07
CA HIS A 533 -2.77 -10.05 -4.48
C HIS A 533 -3.06 -11.46 -3.97
N TYR A 534 -2.13 -12.40 -4.13
CA TYR A 534 -2.28 -13.76 -3.60
C TYR A 534 -1.74 -13.88 -2.18
N SER A 535 -2.63 -14.00 -1.20
CA SER A 535 -2.24 -14.30 0.19
C SER A 535 -1.78 -15.76 0.30
N VAL A 536 -0.45 -15.95 0.35
CA VAL A 536 0.16 -17.28 0.56
C VAL A 536 -0.24 -17.86 1.91
N ARG A 537 -0.39 -17.00 2.93
CA ARG A 537 -0.75 -17.39 4.30
C ARG A 537 -2.15 -17.99 4.36
N ARG A 538 -3.11 -17.33 3.71
CA ARG A 538 -4.54 -17.66 3.80
C ARG A 538 -5.04 -18.50 2.63
N HIS A 539 -4.19 -18.73 1.63
CA HIS A 539 -4.55 -19.37 0.35
C HIS A 539 -5.82 -18.76 -0.25
N GLY A 540 -5.72 -17.50 -0.66
CA GLY A 540 -6.83 -16.76 -1.25
C GLY A 540 -6.37 -15.47 -1.92
N LEU A 541 -7.32 -14.73 -2.48
CA LEU A 541 -7.08 -13.49 -3.20
C LEU A 541 -7.53 -12.29 -2.38
N GLU A 542 -6.70 -11.27 -2.31
CA GLU A 542 -7.01 -9.96 -1.74
C GLU A 542 -7.30 -9.00 -2.90
N LEU A 543 -8.53 -8.49 -2.99
CA LEU A 543 -8.97 -7.62 -4.08
C LEU A 543 -8.33 -6.22 -3.95
N LEU A 544 -7.47 -5.86 -4.91
CA LEU A 544 -6.78 -4.57 -4.94
C LEU A 544 -7.48 -3.53 -5.82
N SER A 545 -8.13 -3.95 -6.90
CA SER A 545 -8.87 -3.04 -7.79
C SER A 545 -9.87 -3.81 -8.64
N ARG A 546 -11.05 -3.23 -8.86
CA ARG A 546 -12.09 -3.73 -9.78
C ARG A 546 -11.94 -3.17 -11.21
N GLU A 547 -10.83 -2.48 -11.51
CA GLU A 547 -10.54 -1.99 -12.86
C GLU A 547 -10.50 -3.16 -13.86
N ASP A 548 -11.17 -3.03 -15.00
CA ASP A 548 -11.11 -4.03 -16.06
C ASP A 548 -9.72 -4.04 -16.72
N PRO A 549 -8.91 -5.11 -16.54
CA PRO A 549 -7.54 -5.13 -17.04
C PRO A 549 -7.44 -5.13 -18.57
N ARG A 550 -8.51 -5.57 -19.26
CA ARG A 550 -8.53 -5.69 -20.74
C ARG A 550 -8.31 -4.35 -21.43
N ALA A 551 -8.65 -3.24 -20.76
CA ALA A 551 -8.50 -1.90 -21.29
C ALA A 551 -7.03 -1.44 -21.44
N TRP A 552 -6.09 -2.05 -20.70
CA TRP A 552 -4.72 -1.54 -20.63
C TRP A 552 -3.62 -2.61 -20.68
N ILE A 553 -3.93 -3.87 -20.37
CA ILE A 553 -2.90 -4.92 -20.20
C ILE A 553 -2.06 -5.19 -21.46
N GLY A 554 -2.66 -5.08 -22.65
CA GLY A 554 -1.94 -5.25 -23.93
C GLY A 554 -0.87 -4.17 -24.12
N ALA A 555 -1.24 -2.90 -23.90
CA ALA A 555 -0.32 -1.76 -23.99
C ALA A 555 0.76 -1.81 -22.90
N ALA A 556 0.40 -2.25 -21.69
CA ALA A 556 1.35 -2.45 -20.59
C ALA A 556 2.35 -3.57 -20.88
N CYS A 557 2.01 -4.53 -21.73
CA CYS A 557 2.90 -5.57 -22.21
C CYS A 557 3.49 -5.27 -23.60
N GLY A 558 3.66 -4.00 -23.97
CA GLY A 558 4.30 -3.63 -25.24
C GLY A 558 3.51 -4.03 -26.48
N GLU A 559 2.19 -3.80 -26.47
CA GLU A 559 1.27 -4.08 -27.59
C GLU A 559 1.12 -5.59 -27.89
N GLN A 560 1.36 -6.45 -26.90
CA GLN A 560 1.18 -7.89 -27.03
C GLN A 560 -0.30 -8.29 -26.84
N ASP A 561 -1.09 -8.17 -27.91
CA ASP A 561 -2.55 -8.42 -27.91
C ASP A 561 -3.00 -9.80 -27.42
N TRP A 562 -2.12 -10.81 -27.43
CA TRP A 562 -2.47 -12.12 -26.89
C TRP A 562 -2.60 -12.13 -25.38
N ILE A 563 -1.94 -11.21 -24.67
CA ILE A 563 -2.02 -11.10 -23.20
C ILE A 563 -3.43 -10.73 -22.76
N SER A 564 -4.12 -9.83 -23.49
CA SER A 564 -5.50 -9.45 -23.18
C SER A 564 -6.53 -10.55 -23.48
N LYS A 565 -6.11 -11.61 -24.18
CA LYS A 565 -6.94 -12.80 -24.49
C LYS A 565 -6.74 -13.94 -23.49
N ALA A 566 -5.73 -13.86 -22.62
CA ALA A 566 -5.56 -14.82 -21.54
C ALA A 566 -6.74 -14.73 -20.56
N ALA A 567 -7.06 -15.83 -19.87
CA ALA A 567 -8.09 -15.84 -18.84
C ALA A 567 -7.60 -15.17 -17.54
N VAL A 568 -6.30 -15.31 -17.26
CA VAL A 568 -5.62 -14.71 -16.11
C VAL A 568 -4.16 -14.44 -16.44
N VAL A 569 -3.61 -13.38 -15.85
CA VAL A 569 -2.17 -13.12 -15.85
C VAL A 569 -1.66 -12.90 -14.43
N PHE A 570 -0.41 -13.28 -14.18
CA PHE A 570 0.23 -13.26 -12.87
C PHE A 570 1.49 -12.41 -12.94
N LEU A 571 1.42 -11.21 -12.37
CA LEU A 571 2.58 -10.32 -12.27
C LEU A 571 3.45 -10.75 -11.08
N SER A 572 4.74 -10.99 -11.30
CA SER A 572 5.69 -11.31 -10.25
C SER A 572 6.55 -10.10 -9.89
N THR A 573 6.66 -9.81 -8.60
CA THR A 573 7.47 -8.71 -8.03
C THR A 573 8.47 -9.28 -7.01
N ALA A 574 9.39 -8.50 -6.45
CA ALA A 574 10.22 -8.97 -5.34
C ALA A 574 10.32 -7.97 -4.18
N ARG A 575 10.01 -8.40 -2.96
CA ARG A 575 10.25 -7.65 -1.72
C ARG A 575 11.74 -7.57 -1.42
N LEU A 576 12.38 -6.46 -1.82
CA LEU A 576 13.83 -6.31 -1.74
C LEU A 576 14.34 -6.35 -0.30
N GLU A 577 13.55 -5.93 0.69
CA GLU A 577 13.90 -6.01 2.11
C GLU A 577 14.20 -7.44 2.58
N ARG A 578 13.46 -8.44 2.07
CA ARG A 578 13.68 -9.86 2.42
C ARG A 578 15.05 -10.32 1.96
N LEU A 579 15.44 -9.91 0.76
CA LEU A 579 16.74 -10.21 0.17
C LEU A 579 17.86 -9.41 0.88
N ALA A 580 17.68 -8.11 1.04
CA ALA A 580 18.66 -7.20 1.65
C ALA A 580 18.97 -7.55 3.11
N TRP A 581 18.01 -8.16 3.83
CA TRP A 581 18.27 -8.66 5.18
C TRP A 581 19.36 -9.74 5.21
N LYS A 582 19.44 -10.61 4.20
CA LYS A 582 20.45 -11.69 4.13
C LYS A 582 21.64 -11.36 3.23
N TYR A 583 21.40 -10.65 2.13
CA TYR A 583 22.37 -10.40 1.07
C TYR A 583 22.76 -8.91 1.06
N PRO A 584 23.95 -8.54 1.55
CA PRO A 584 24.34 -7.14 1.74
C PRO A 584 24.75 -6.40 0.45
N GLY A 585 24.76 -7.07 -0.71
CA GLY A 585 25.24 -6.51 -1.97
C GLY A 585 24.29 -6.72 -3.14
N SER A 586 24.59 -6.03 -4.25
CA SER A 586 23.87 -6.05 -5.53
C SER A 586 23.51 -7.44 -6.05
N ARG A 587 24.28 -8.49 -5.69
CA ARG A 587 23.99 -9.89 -6.03
C ARG A 587 22.60 -10.35 -5.57
N ALA A 588 22.01 -9.70 -4.56
CA ALA A 588 20.62 -9.91 -4.15
C ALA A 588 19.62 -9.86 -5.33
N LEU A 589 19.78 -8.91 -6.27
CA LEU A 589 18.90 -8.79 -7.42
C LEU A 589 19.02 -9.96 -8.41
N ARG A 590 20.21 -10.56 -8.54
CA ARG A 590 20.36 -11.80 -9.33
C ARG A 590 19.58 -12.96 -8.73
N VAL A 591 19.50 -13.03 -7.41
CA VAL A 591 18.70 -14.05 -6.72
C VAL A 591 17.22 -13.83 -7.02
N ALA A 592 16.72 -12.60 -6.99
CA ALA A 592 15.33 -12.29 -7.36
C ALA A 592 15.00 -12.77 -8.78
N LEU A 593 15.87 -12.47 -9.75
CA LEU A 593 15.71 -12.92 -11.15
C LEU A 593 15.67 -14.45 -11.28
N MET A 594 16.54 -15.16 -10.55
CA MET A 594 16.54 -16.64 -10.52
C MET A 594 15.24 -17.18 -9.92
N ASP A 595 14.78 -16.62 -8.80
CA ASP A 595 13.55 -17.04 -8.14
C ASP A 595 12.33 -16.86 -9.07
N CYS A 596 12.24 -15.72 -9.77
CA CYS A 596 11.21 -15.47 -10.80
C CYS A 596 11.26 -16.52 -11.93
N GLY A 597 12.46 -16.90 -12.39
CA GLY A 597 12.64 -17.94 -13.41
C GLY A 597 12.18 -19.32 -12.93
N HIS A 598 12.54 -19.72 -11.71
CA HIS A 598 12.11 -21.00 -11.13
C HIS A 598 10.59 -21.08 -10.98
N LEU A 599 9.97 -20.00 -10.53
CA LEU A 599 8.51 -19.90 -10.39
C LEU A 599 7.82 -19.94 -11.76
N SER A 600 8.34 -19.22 -12.75
CA SER A 600 7.76 -19.21 -14.11
C SER A 600 7.83 -20.58 -14.79
N GLN A 601 8.91 -21.33 -14.58
CA GLN A 601 8.98 -22.71 -15.05
C GLN A 601 7.98 -23.61 -14.32
N SER A 602 7.84 -23.45 -13.01
CA SER A 602 6.86 -24.23 -12.23
C SER A 602 5.43 -23.93 -12.68
N PHE A 603 5.12 -22.65 -12.92
CA PHE A 603 3.86 -22.19 -13.51
C PHE A 603 3.57 -22.87 -14.85
N ALA A 604 4.53 -22.86 -15.78
CA ALA A 604 4.33 -23.46 -17.10
C ALA A 604 4.04 -24.97 -17.02
N LEU A 605 4.70 -25.69 -16.11
CA LEU A 605 4.45 -27.12 -15.88
C LEU A 605 3.09 -27.38 -15.25
N VAL A 606 2.69 -26.59 -14.25
CA VAL A 606 1.37 -26.74 -13.62
C VAL A 606 0.26 -26.39 -14.61
N ALA A 607 0.42 -25.33 -15.41
CA ALA A 607 -0.53 -24.98 -16.47
C ALA A 607 -0.67 -26.10 -17.50
N THR A 608 0.45 -26.65 -17.98
CA THR A 608 0.47 -27.79 -18.92
C THR A 608 -0.26 -29.01 -18.34
N ALA A 609 0.02 -29.36 -17.08
CA ALA A 609 -0.61 -30.49 -16.41
C ALA A 609 -2.12 -30.29 -16.16
N LEU A 610 -2.58 -29.04 -16.10
CA LEU A 610 -4.00 -28.66 -16.02
C LEU A 610 -4.68 -28.56 -17.39
N GLY A 611 -3.96 -28.85 -18.47
CA GLY A 611 -4.45 -28.73 -19.85
C GLY A 611 -4.59 -27.29 -20.34
N LEU A 612 -3.91 -26.34 -19.71
CA LEU A 612 -3.97 -24.92 -20.04
C LEU A 612 -2.82 -24.51 -20.97
N LYS A 613 -3.09 -23.52 -21.80
CA LYS A 613 -2.06 -22.81 -22.56
C LYS A 613 -1.41 -21.76 -21.66
N SER A 614 -0.10 -21.57 -21.80
CA SER A 614 0.65 -20.64 -20.96
C SER A 614 1.69 -19.82 -21.72
N CYS A 615 2.01 -18.63 -21.20
CA CYS A 615 3.08 -17.79 -21.70
C CYS A 615 3.78 -17.03 -20.58
N THR A 616 5.00 -16.56 -20.84
CA THR A 616 5.76 -15.69 -19.96
C THR A 616 6.33 -14.54 -20.78
N THR A 617 6.27 -13.32 -20.25
CA THR A 617 6.86 -12.15 -20.89
C THR A 617 7.51 -11.24 -19.84
N ALA A 618 8.66 -10.67 -20.20
CA ALA A 618 9.32 -9.61 -19.44
C ALA A 618 9.25 -8.26 -20.19
N ALA A 619 8.56 -8.21 -21.33
CA ALA A 619 8.29 -6.97 -22.03
C ALA A 619 7.12 -6.27 -21.34
N LEU A 620 7.45 -5.45 -20.36
CA LEU A 620 6.53 -4.76 -19.46
C LEU A 620 6.79 -3.25 -19.48
N ARG A 621 5.75 -2.46 -19.25
CA ARG A 621 5.82 -1.08 -18.80
C ARG A 621 5.66 -1.07 -17.28
N ASP A 622 6.77 -1.25 -16.57
CA ASP A 622 6.79 -1.48 -15.11
C ASP A 622 5.95 -0.44 -14.35
N GLU A 623 6.15 0.85 -14.63
CA GLU A 623 5.43 1.97 -14.00
C GLU A 623 3.89 1.86 -14.11
N THR A 624 3.40 1.25 -15.20
CA THR A 624 1.95 1.05 -15.41
C THR A 624 1.36 0.08 -14.38
N PHE A 625 2.10 -0.98 -14.06
CA PHE A 625 1.73 -1.97 -13.05
C PHE A 625 1.95 -1.41 -11.64
N GLU A 626 3.11 -0.80 -11.41
CA GLU A 626 3.48 -0.22 -10.11
C GLU A 626 2.45 0.81 -9.64
N THR A 627 2.02 1.71 -10.54
CA THR A 627 1.01 2.72 -10.23
C THR A 627 -0.35 2.10 -9.90
N ARG A 628 -0.80 1.10 -10.67
CA ARG A 628 -2.12 0.47 -10.48
C ARG A 628 -2.20 -0.43 -9.26
N LEU A 629 -1.11 -1.12 -8.95
CA LEU A 629 -0.99 -1.98 -7.77
C LEU A 629 -0.57 -1.21 -6.51
N GLY A 630 -0.20 0.07 -6.64
CA GLY A 630 0.23 0.91 -5.52
C GLY A 630 1.61 0.52 -4.96
N LEU A 631 2.49 -0.02 -5.81
CA LEU A 631 3.81 -0.52 -5.43
C LEU A 631 4.84 0.61 -5.41
N ASP A 632 5.73 0.57 -4.41
CA ASP A 632 6.96 1.36 -4.41
C ASP A 632 8.05 0.58 -5.14
N TYR A 633 8.39 1.00 -6.37
CA TYR A 633 9.35 0.33 -7.24
C TYR A 633 10.75 0.18 -6.63
N LEU A 634 11.11 1.03 -5.65
CA LEU A 634 12.39 0.93 -4.92
C LEU A 634 12.37 -0.16 -3.84
N ARG A 635 11.18 -0.59 -3.40
CA ARG A 635 11.00 -1.64 -2.39
C ARG A 635 10.53 -2.96 -2.97
N GLU A 636 9.71 -2.89 -4.01
CA GLU A 636 9.05 -4.03 -4.63
C GLU A 636 8.95 -3.88 -6.16
N PRO A 637 10.07 -4.00 -6.89
CA PRO A 637 10.09 -3.89 -8.34
C PRO A 637 9.37 -5.07 -9.02
N VAL A 638 8.82 -4.78 -10.20
CA VAL A 638 8.20 -5.74 -11.11
C VAL A 638 9.29 -6.47 -11.93
N PHE A 639 9.07 -7.74 -12.26
CA PHE A 639 10.04 -8.53 -13.03
C PHE A 639 9.48 -9.13 -14.31
N LEU A 640 8.38 -9.87 -14.20
CA LEU A 640 7.79 -10.60 -15.33
C LEU A 640 6.32 -10.88 -15.09
N LEU A 641 5.66 -11.29 -16.17
CA LEU A 641 4.25 -11.67 -16.19
C LEU A 641 4.10 -13.06 -16.80
N ASN A 642 3.27 -13.89 -16.16
CA ASN A 642 2.89 -15.22 -16.60
C ASN A 642 1.41 -15.24 -16.97
N GLY A 643 1.04 -15.62 -18.19
CA GLY A 643 -0.36 -15.69 -18.64
C GLY A 643 -0.85 -17.13 -18.82
N ALA A 644 -2.12 -17.39 -18.49
CA ALA A 644 -2.79 -18.68 -18.69
C ALA A 644 -4.20 -18.52 -19.27
N GLY A 645 -4.63 -19.50 -20.07
CA GLY A 645 -5.96 -19.58 -20.66
C GLY A 645 -6.21 -20.94 -21.32
N GLY A 646 -7.40 -21.10 -21.90
CA GLY A 646 -7.76 -22.27 -22.70
C GLY A 646 -7.04 -22.36 -24.04
#